data_AF-A0A2G6T6P6-F1
#
_entry.id   AF-A0A2G6T6P6-F1
#
_cell.length_a   1.000
_cell.length_b   1.000
_cell.length_c   1.000
_cell.angle_alpha   90.00
_cell.angle_beta   90.00
_cell.angle_gamma   90.00
#
_symmetry.space_group_name_H-M   'P 1'
#
loop_
_entity.id
_entity.type
_entity.pdbx_description
1 polymer ?
#
loop_
_entity_poly.entity_id
_entity_poly.type
_entity_poly.pdbx_seq_one_letter_code
_entity_poly.pdbx_strand_id
1 'polypeptide(L)'
;MTGISIRRWAGALTAVAAMLAGCGGGSSDAASTAKTQPITSVESRVQPASAVQDVASVKSRSANAAPKAAVVALGELSLSKVDTSSSIGPRLVGQARDITATKSAAETQTQWQWKDTAVGGKVAAISFRSEGAYGVRLGVLVKQLPGSAILRVYTQATPGSVYQISGQEILQLIERNQAAGDKTDQGRTWWTPDTGEGEATLEVELPPGVAVSTLDVAVPQLSHIFVNLSLPTEQEYQAQVATTKVNESDPCNLDATCYSENATERNAVARMSFVSGGLSYLCTGTLLNDGNSSGKPYFLSANHCISTQTAASTLQTNWFYRSPTCNSGTLQSTSIRKTGGAQLLYASSSTDMSFMLLNDTPPVGAVYAGWDANTVISGTSVTGLHHPSGDLLKISFGKVNSQTSCQSSAGNQFQCNGATGNFYQVTWSQGTTEGGSSGSALFQNGRVVGTLYGGAAVCTNRALSDYYGRFDVAYNAALKNWLAATPTSGSRTAVYRFFNAKTGAHFYTANAAERDFVIRTYPDFSYENVAFYAYPDSSTGKDPVFRFFNATSGAHFYSGSTAERDFVIANFPQFKYETISWYAQSAAGNGASPMFRFYNAKSGAHFYTINAAERDFVIQTYKDFQYEGAMYYAWTAAQ
;
A
#
# COMPACT_ATOMS: atom_id res chain seq x y z
N MET A 1 -37.71 -62.38 50.34
CA MET A 1 -38.27 -62.28 48.97
C MET A 1 -37.10 -61.83 48.08
N THR A 2 -36.35 -62.76 47.47
CA THR A 2 -36.61 -63.39 46.15
C THR A 2 -36.41 -62.39 44.99
N GLY A 3 -35.47 -62.51 44.05
CA GLY A 3 -34.49 -63.58 43.80
C GLY A 3 -34.79 -64.41 42.52
N ILE A 4 -34.35 -63.91 41.36
CA ILE A 4 -34.37 -64.53 40.00
C ILE A 4 -33.22 -63.83 39.22
N SER A 5 -32.20 -64.41 38.57
CA SER A 5 -31.73 -65.79 38.29
C SER A 5 -32.36 -66.57 37.12
N ILE A 6 -31.61 -66.76 36.00
CA ILE A 6 -31.40 -68.06 35.29
C ILE A 6 -30.46 -67.97 34.04
N ARG A 7 -29.42 -68.83 34.04
CA ARG A 7 -28.68 -69.56 32.95
C ARG A 7 -28.22 -68.84 31.65
N ARG A 8 -26.98 -68.98 31.15
CA ARG A 8 -26.05 -70.11 30.88
C ARG A 8 -26.47 -71.12 29.79
N TRP A 9 -25.77 -71.03 28.65
CA TRP A 9 -25.39 -72.09 27.68
C TRP A 9 -24.06 -71.64 27.04
N ALA A 10 -23.16 -72.45 26.50
CA ALA A 10 -22.66 -73.80 26.82
C ALA A 10 -21.28 -73.91 26.10
N GLY A 11 -20.31 -74.64 26.64
CA GLY A 11 -18.95 -74.67 26.06
C GLY A 11 -18.61 -75.96 25.31
N ALA A 12 -17.77 -75.85 24.28
CA ALA A 12 -16.81 -76.85 23.80
C ALA A 12 -15.77 -76.12 22.93
N LEU A 13 -14.48 -75.98 23.31
CA LEU A 13 -13.43 -77.00 23.32
C LEU A 13 -13.25 -77.75 21.98
N THR A 14 -12.32 -77.26 21.16
CA THR A 14 -11.15 -78.04 20.72
C THR A 14 -10.00 -77.10 20.35
N ALA A 15 -8.79 -77.46 20.78
CA ALA A 15 -7.56 -76.75 20.43
C ALA A 15 -6.82 -77.51 19.31
N VAL A 16 -6.10 -76.78 18.47
CA VAL A 16 -4.96 -77.29 17.71
C VAL A 16 -3.80 -76.33 17.97
N ALA A 17 -2.65 -76.86 18.41
CA ALA A 17 -1.49 -76.07 18.78
C ALA A 17 -0.23 -76.58 18.08
N ALA A 18 0.46 -75.67 17.40
CA ALA A 18 1.91 -75.66 17.10
C ALA A 18 2.23 -74.23 16.61
N MET A 19 3.03 -73.41 17.30
CA MET A 19 4.51 -73.46 17.40
C MET A 19 5.19 -73.27 16.02
N LEU A 20 6.17 -72.38 15.83
CA LEU A 20 7.03 -71.63 16.79
C LEU A 20 7.74 -70.42 16.12
N ALA A 21 8.19 -69.47 16.96
CA ALA A 21 9.32 -68.54 16.79
C ALA A 21 9.27 -67.37 15.76
N GLY A 22 9.50 -66.14 16.28
CA GLY A 22 9.74 -64.91 15.51
C GLY A 22 9.63 -63.66 16.38
N CYS A 23 10.69 -63.27 17.08
CA CYS A 23 10.65 -62.17 18.07
C CYS A 23 10.93 -60.78 17.48
N GLY A 24 10.16 -59.77 17.93
CA GLY A 24 10.66 -58.42 18.21
C GLY A 24 10.34 -57.31 17.21
N GLY A 25 9.98 -56.12 17.73
CA GLY A 25 9.96 -54.86 16.98
C GLY A 25 8.78 -53.96 17.32
N GLY A 26 9.01 -52.89 18.09
CA GLY A 26 7.96 -52.04 18.67
C GLY A 26 7.03 -51.33 17.68
N SER A 27 5.79 -51.16 18.10
CA SER A 27 4.81 -50.29 17.46
C SER A 27 5.28 -48.83 17.57
N SER A 28 5.67 -48.23 16.44
CA SER A 28 5.75 -46.79 16.31
C SER A 28 4.38 -46.25 15.91
N ASP A 29 3.81 -45.39 16.74
CA ASP A 29 2.65 -44.57 16.36
C ASP A 29 3.08 -43.60 15.26
N ALA A 30 2.92 -44.02 14.02
CA ALA A 30 3.09 -43.18 12.85
C ALA A 30 1.96 -42.15 12.80
N ALA A 31 2.18 -41.01 13.49
CA ALA A 31 1.34 -39.83 13.36
C ALA A 31 1.22 -39.48 11.86
N SER A 32 0.02 -39.68 11.30
CA SER A 32 -0.24 -39.37 9.91
C SER A 32 -0.19 -37.85 9.72
N THR A 33 0.97 -37.37 9.28
CA THR A 33 1.11 -36.00 8.78
C THR A 33 0.25 -35.88 7.53
N ALA A 34 -0.99 -35.42 7.73
CA ALA A 34 -1.88 -35.04 6.64
C ALA A 34 -1.15 -33.98 5.81
N LYS A 35 -0.63 -34.39 4.65
CA LYS A 35 -0.02 -33.46 3.69
C LYS A 35 -1.13 -32.53 3.21
N THR A 36 -1.13 -31.30 3.72
CA THR A 36 -1.94 -30.22 3.17
C THR A 36 -1.62 -30.13 1.68
N GLN A 37 -2.62 -30.35 0.83
CA GLN A 37 -2.45 -30.20 -0.61
C GLN A 37 -2.01 -28.76 -0.90
N PRO A 38 -1.00 -28.53 -1.75
CA PRO A 38 -0.59 -27.17 -2.08
C PRO A 38 -1.77 -26.47 -2.75
N ILE A 39 -2.09 -25.27 -2.30
CA ILE A 39 -3.09 -24.43 -2.96
C ILE A 39 -2.54 -24.09 -4.35
N THR A 40 -3.19 -24.56 -5.40
CA THR A 40 -2.80 -24.30 -6.80
C THR A 40 -3.72 -23.30 -7.48
N SER A 41 -4.85 -22.95 -6.87
CA SER A 41 -5.73 -21.89 -7.35
C SER A 41 -6.64 -21.36 -6.24
N VAL A 42 -7.16 -20.15 -6.43
CA VAL A 42 -8.06 -19.45 -5.50
C VAL A 42 -9.12 -18.70 -6.31
N GLU A 43 -10.36 -18.64 -5.81
CA GLU A 43 -11.45 -17.87 -6.44
C GLU A 43 -11.42 -16.37 -6.11
N SER A 44 -12.12 -15.57 -6.90
CA SER A 44 -12.24 -14.14 -6.64
C SER A 44 -13.10 -13.82 -5.41
N ARG A 45 -12.81 -12.68 -4.77
CA ARG A 45 -13.51 -12.17 -3.58
C ARG A 45 -13.82 -10.69 -3.76
N VAL A 46 -15.04 -10.27 -3.47
CA VAL A 46 -15.41 -8.83 -3.46
C VAL A 46 -15.03 -8.21 -2.11
N GLN A 47 -14.49 -7.00 -2.10
CA GLN A 47 -14.27 -6.20 -0.90
C GLN A 47 -15.63 -5.83 -0.28
N PRO A 48 -15.98 -6.34 0.92
CA PRO A 48 -17.30 -6.17 1.50
C PRO A 48 -17.52 -4.73 1.98
N ALA A 49 -18.77 -4.28 2.01
CA ALA A 49 -19.14 -2.96 2.53
C ALA A 49 -18.85 -2.77 4.02
N SER A 50 -18.66 -3.86 4.76
CA SER A 50 -18.25 -3.87 6.18
C SER A 50 -16.73 -3.84 6.39
N ALA A 51 -15.91 -3.81 5.32
CA ALA A 51 -14.47 -3.70 5.45
C ALA A 51 -14.10 -2.33 6.07
N VAL A 52 -13.29 -2.35 7.14
CA VAL A 52 -12.73 -1.14 7.74
C VAL A 52 -11.96 -0.38 6.67
N GLN A 53 -12.39 0.84 6.37
CA GLN A 53 -11.70 1.72 5.44
C GLN A 53 -10.67 2.59 6.18
N ASP A 54 -9.69 3.08 5.41
CA ASP A 54 -8.69 4.03 5.87
C ASP A 54 -9.35 5.39 6.18
N VAL A 55 -8.71 6.18 7.04
CA VAL A 55 -9.13 7.57 7.29
C VAL A 55 -8.80 8.40 6.04
N ALA A 56 -9.77 9.17 5.53
CA ALA A 56 -9.57 9.98 4.34
C ALA A 56 -8.42 10.99 4.52
N SER A 57 -7.38 10.86 3.70
CA SER A 57 -6.25 11.79 3.65
C SER A 57 -6.65 13.13 3.04
N VAL A 58 -7.61 13.15 2.10
CA VAL A 58 -8.21 14.39 1.58
C VAL A 58 -9.29 14.88 2.54
N LYS A 59 -9.15 16.14 2.98
CA LYS A 59 -9.99 16.78 3.99
C LYS A 59 -10.48 18.14 3.51
N SER A 60 -11.68 18.52 3.94
CA SER A 60 -12.24 19.85 3.70
C SER A 60 -11.87 20.81 4.85
N ARG A 61 -11.52 22.05 4.52
CA ARG A 61 -11.29 23.16 5.46
C ARG A 61 -11.82 24.48 4.91
N SER A 62 -11.91 25.50 5.77
CA SER A 62 -12.13 26.87 5.31
C SER A 62 -10.95 27.34 4.46
N ALA A 63 -11.22 27.94 3.29
CA ALA A 63 -10.18 28.53 2.43
C ALA A 63 -9.32 29.57 3.18
N ASN A 64 -9.94 30.33 4.09
CA ASN A 64 -9.27 31.34 4.91
C ASN A 64 -8.31 30.76 5.98
N ALA A 65 -8.32 29.44 6.18
CA ALA A 65 -7.38 28.75 7.07
C ALA A 65 -6.02 28.46 6.41
N ALA A 66 -5.91 28.61 5.08
CA ALA A 66 -4.64 28.45 4.39
C ALA A 66 -3.68 29.61 4.75
N PRO A 67 -2.42 29.34 5.13
CA PRO A 67 -1.41 30.38 5.30
C PRO A 67 -1.07 31.00 3.94
N LYS A 68 -0.52 32.22 3.97
CA LYS A 68 0.06 32.84 2.76
C LYS A 68 1.27 32.01 2.33
N ALA A 69 1.26 31.52 1.10
CA ALA A 69 2.39 30.80 0.53
C ALA A 69 3.44 31.77 -0.05
N ALA A 70 4.72 31.43 0.10
CA ALA A 70 5.74 31.89 -0.86
C ALA A 70 5.52 31.22 -2.22
N VAL A 71 6.03 31.78 -3.32
CA VAL A 71 5.84 31.21 -4.66
C VAL A 71 7.18 30.90 -5.30
N VAL A 72 7.37 29.64 -5.69
CA VAL A 72 8.50 29.16 -6.49
C VAL A 72 7.94 28.76 -7.85
N ALA A 73 8.25 29.54 -8.88
CA ALA A 73 7.75 29.30 -10.23
C ALA A 73 8.87 28.81 -11.16
N LEU A 74 8.61 27.70 -11.84
CA LEU A 74 9.37 27.23 -12.99
C LEU A 74 8.58 27.60 -14.25
N GLY A 75 9.23 28.29 -15.19
CA GLY A 75 8.64 28.59 -16.51
C GLY A 75 8.41 27.33 -17.35
N GLU A 76 7.93 27.47 -18.57
CA GLU A 76 7.57 26.35 -19.44
C GLU A 76 8.67 25.27 -19.56
N LEU A 77 8.26 24.00 -19.66
CA LEU A 77 9.18 22.89 -19.92
C LEU A 77 9.49 22.82 -21.42
N SER A 78 10.73 23.10 -21.81
CA SER A 78 11.19 22.92 -23.20
C SER A 78 11.23 21.43 -23.57
N LEU A 79 10.13 20.93 -24.16
CA LEU A 79 9.97 19.55 -24.61
C LEU A 79 10.72 19.28 -25.93
N SER A 80 12.06 19.31 -25.89
CA SER A 80 12.88 18.82 -27.00
C SER A 80 12.83 17.29 -27.09
N LYS A 81 11.74 16.77 -27.67
CA LYS A 81 11.48 15.34 -27.93
C LYS A 81 11.79 14.42 -26.73
N VAL A 82 10.94 14.50 -25.70
CA VAL A 82 10.75 13.34 -24.82
C VAL A 82 10.21 12.22 -25.70
N ASP A 83 10.93 11.10 -25.76
CA ASP A 83 10.61 10.00 -26.67
C ASP A 83 9.39 9.22 -26.17
N THR A 84 8.20 9.71 -26.51
CA THR A 84 6.91 9.11 -26.13
C THR A 84 6.59 7.82 -26.89
N SER A 85 7.55 7.24 -27.62
CA SER A 85 7.31 6.19 -28.62
C SER A 85 7.80 4.78 -28.27
N SER A 86 8.49 4.57 -27.13
CA SER A 86 8.91 3.22 -26.73
C SER A 86 7.69 2.36 -26.33
N SER A 87 7.30 1.42 -27.19
CA SER A 87 6.19 0.47 -26.96
C SER A 87 6.47 -0.59 -25.89
N ILE A 88 7.64 -0.54 -25.26
CA ILE A 88 8.13 -1.46 -24.24
C ILE A 88 8.65 -0.60 -23.08
N GLY A 89 8.42 -1.04 -21.84
CA GLY A 89 8.69 -0.28 -20.61
C GLY A 89 7.46 0.43 -20.04
N PRO A 90 7.59 1.11 -18.88
CA PRO A 90 6.50 1.82 -18.26
C PRO A 90 6.24 3.15 -19.00
N ARG A 91 4.98 3.55 -19.22
CA ARG A 91 4.67 4.76 -20.02
C ARG A 91 5.11 6.00 -19.26
N LEU A 92 6.14 6.69 -19.76
CA LEU A 92 6.59 7.96 -19.20
C LEU A 92 5.52 9.04 -19.42
N VAL A 93 5.11 9.71 -18.34
CA VAL A 93 4.08 10.78 -18.35
C VAL A 93 4.49 12.06 -17.63
N GLY A 94 5.62 12.05 -16.92
CA GLY A 94 6.16 13.25 -16.29
C GLY A 94 7.67 13.29 -16.19
N GLN A 95 8.22 14.49 -16.29
CA GLN A 95 9.65 14.80 -16.36
C GLN A 95 10.12 15.43 -15.04
N ALA A 96 11.30 15.03 -14.56
CA ALA A 96 11.95 15.64 -13.41
C ALA A 96 12.38 17.07 -13.73
N ARG A 97 12.12 18.01 -12.81
CA ARG A 97 12.58 19.40 -12.88
C ARG A 97 13.24 19.80 -11.57
N ASP A 98 14.51 20.19 -11.65
CA ASP A 98 15.26 20.75 -10.52
C ASP A 98 14.67 22.09 -10.06
N ILE A 99 14.77 22.36 -8.75
CA ILE A 99 14.25 23.58 -8.13
C ILE A 99 15.36 24.22 -7.28
N THR A 100 16.08 25.19 -7.84
CA THR A 100 17.20 25.86 -7.16
C THR A 100 16.77 26.55 -5.86
N ALA A 101 15.61 27.22 -5.83
CA ALA A 101 15.14 27.98 -4.67
C ALA A 101 14.85 27.14 -3.40
N THR A 102 14.77 25.81 -3.54
CA THR A 102 14.47 24.85 -2.47
C THR A 102 15.37 23.61 -2.54
N LYS A 103 16.55 23.74 -3.18
CA LYS A 103 17.47 22.61 -3.43
C LYS A 103 18.04 22.00 -2.16
N SER A 104 18.35 22.84 -1.19
CA SER A 104 18.72 22.46 0.18
C SER A 104 17.65 22.89 1.18
N ALA A 105 17.70 22.34 2.39
CA ALA A 105 16.83 22.77 3.47
C ALA A 105 17.15 24.20 3.93
N ALA A 106 18.40 24.65 3.82
CA ALA A 106 18.76 26.04 4.10
C ALA A 106 18.07 27.02 3.13
N GLU A 107 18.11 26.73 1.82
CA GLU A 107 17.38 27.52 0.81
C GLU A 107 15.87 27.44 1.05
N THR A 108 15.33 26.24 1.29
CA THR A 108 13.90 26.04 1.62
C THR A 108 13.47 26.82 2.86
N GLN A 109 14.33 26.90 3.89
CA GLN A 109 14.05 27.65 5.11
C GLN A 109 13.88 29.15 4.86
N THR A 110 14.56 29.72 3.85
CA THR A 110 14.38 31.13 3.45
C THR A 110 13.03 31.40 2.80
N GLN A 111 12.33 30.38 2.31
CA GLN A 111 11.03 30.51 1.64
C GLN A 111 9.85 30.47 2.63
N TRP A 112 10.00 29.91 3.84
CA TRP A 112 8.89 29.77 4.78
C TRP A 112 8.45 31.11 5.40
N GLN A 113 7.19 31.49 5.14
CA GLN A 113 6.53 32.62 5.80
C GLN A 113 5.77 32.16 7.05
N TRP A 114 6.52 31.79 8.09
CA TRP A 114 5.99 31.25 9.34
C TRP A 114 5.00 32.20 10.06
N LYS A 115 3.88 31.63 10.52
CA LYS A 115 2.90 32.27 11.40
C LYS A 115 2.61 31.37 12.61
N ASP A 116 2.17 31.98 13.69
CA ASP A 116 1.63 31.27 14.84
C ASP A 116 0.25 30.67 14.53
N THR A 117 0.00 29.44 14.98
CA THR A 117 -1.34 28.83 14.94
C THR A 117 -2.12 29.18 16.21
N ALA A 118 -3.44 29.05 16.18
CA ALA A 118 -4.31 29.35 17.32
C ALA A 118 -4.02 28.50 18.59
N VAL A 119 -3.30 27.38 18.45
CA VAL A 119 -2.87 26.51 19.56
C VAL A 119 -1.41 26.74 19.98
N GLY A 120 -0.71 27.74 19.41
CA GLY A 120 0.69 28.05 19.73
C GLY A 120 1.73 27.23 18.96
N GLY A 121 1.32 26.54 17.89
CA GLY A 121 2.21 25.92 16.90
C GLY A 121 2.69 26.92 15.85
N LYS A 122 3.39 26.43 14.82
CA LYS A 122 3.87 27.24 13.68
C LYS A 122 3.34 26.67 12.37
N VAL A 123 2.92 27.52 11.44
CA VAL A 123 2.47 27.10 10.10
C VAL A 123 3.09 27.98 9.00
N ALA A 124 3.48 27.37 7.89
CA ALA A 124 3.98 28.05 6.68
C ALA A 124 3.61 27.25 5.42
N ALA A 125 3.66 27.90 4.25
CA ALA A 125 3.48 27.23 2.96
C ALA A 125 4.38 27.78 1.86
N ILE A 126 4.67 26.93 0.87
CA ILE A 126 5.34 27.27 -0.39
C ILE A 126 4.51 26.68 -1.53
N SER A 127 4.09 27.52 -2.48
CA SER A 127 3.43 27.12 -3.71
C SER A 127 4.44 26.96 -4.83
N PHE A 128 4.47 25.78 -5.44
CA PHE A 128 5.34 25.42 -6.55
C PHE A 128 4.53 25.40 -7.84
N ARG A 129 4.93 26.21 -8.82
CA ARG A 129 4.31 26.30 -10.14
C ARG A 129 5.24 25.71 -11.20
N SER A 130 4.68 24.87 -12.08
CA SER A 130 5.38 24.30 -13.22
C SER A 130 4.54 24.60 -14.46
N GLU A 131 4.86 25.70 -15.14
CA GLU A 131 4.12 26.17 -16.31
C GLU A 131 4.05 25.08 -17.39
N GLY A 132 2.85 24.87 -17.95
CA GLY A 132 2.54 23.84 -18.95
C GLY A 132 2.21 22.45 -18.38
N ALA A 133 2.36 22.20 -17.07
CA ALA A 133 2.06 20.89 -16.49
C ALA A 133 0.55 20.64 -16.31
N TYR A 134 0.11 19.41 -16.61
CA TYR A 134 -1.23 18.90 -16.27
C TYR A 134 -1.33 18.38 -14.83
N GLY A 135 -0.22 18.29 -14.12
CA GLY A 135 -0.14 17.78 -12.76
C GLY A 135 1.28 17.94 -12.20
N VAL A 136 1.39 18.02 -10.88
CA VAL A 136 2.66 18.20 -10.18
C VAL A 136 2.75 17.24 -8.99
N ARG A 137 3.89 16.54 -8.89
CA ARG A 137 4.31 15.85 -7.66
C ARG A 137 5.59 16.48 -7.13
N LEU A 138 5.61 16.89 -5.87
CA LEU A 138 6.80 17.45 -5.23
C LEU A 138 7.62 16.33 -4.60
N GLY A 139 8.93 16.35 -4.84
CA GLY A 139 9.88 15.46 -4.14
C GLY A 139 10.36 16.13 -2.87
N VAL A 140 9.70 15.85 -1.74
CA VAL A 140 10.06 16.38 -0.42
C VAL A 140 11.15 15.52 0.20
N LEU A 141 12.40 15.97 0.10
CA LEU A 141 13.56 15.34 0.73
C LEU A 141 13.54 15.63 2.23
N VAL A 142 13.41 14.59 3.06
CA VAL A 142 13.36 14.71 4.52
C VAL A 142 14.66 14.23 5.15
N LYS A 143 15.35 15.13 5.85
CA LYS A 143 16.49 14.81 6.72
C LYS A 143 16.09 14.80 8.19
N GLN A 144 15.26 15.75 8.61
CA GLN A 144 14.69 15.82 9.95
C GLN A 144 13.26 16.37 9.89
N LEU A 145 12.31 15.64 10.46
CA LEU A 145 10.89 16.00 10.50
C LEU A 145 10.31 15.59 11.86
N PRO A 146 9.63 16.48 12.61
CA PRO A 146 8.92 16.08 13.82
C PRO A 146 7.75 15.17 13.45
N GLY A 147 7.61 14.01 14.11
CA GLY A 147 6.56 13.03 13.74
C GLY A 147 5.12 13.57 13.89
N SER A 148 4.89 14.43 14.88
CA SER A 148 3.62 15.15 15.08
C SER A 148 3.50 16.46 14.29
N ALA A 149 4.39 16.72 13.33
CA ALA A 149 4.12 17.73 12.29
C ALA A 149 2.99 17.23 11.37
N ILE A 150 2.24 18.16 10.79
CA ILE A 150 1.22 17.88 9.79
C ILE A 150 1.64 18.56 8.49
N LEU A 151 1.71 17.80 7.40
CA LEU A 151 1.97 18.34 6.07
C LEU A 151 0.68 18.29 5.26
N ARG A 152 0.45 19.32 4.45
CA ARG A 152 -0.71 19.42 3.56
C ARG A 152 -0.31 19.76 2.14
N VAL A 153 -1.07 19.23 1.17
CA VAL A 153 -0.88 19.45 -0.26
C VAL A 153 -2.21 19.86 -0.90
N TYR A 154 -2.21 20.98 -1.62
CA TYR A 154 -3.38 21.57 -2.28
C TYR A 154 -2.96 22.57 -3.37
N THR A 155 -3.89 23.13 -4.14
CA THR A 155 -3.62 24.21 -5.11
C THR A 155 -4.19 25.53 -4.59
N GLN A 156 -3.60 26.67 -4.96
CA GLN A 156 -4.07 27.98 -4.51
C GLN A 156 -5.46 28.32 -5.08
N ALA A 157 -5.90 27.61 -6.13
CA ALA A 157 -7.27 27.66 -6.64
C ALA A 157 -8.27 26.90 -5.74
N THR A 158 -7.84 25.85 -5.04
CA THR A 158 -8.70 24.97 -4.23
C THR A 158 -8.25 24.81 -2.76
N PRO A 159 -7.85 25.88 -2.02
CA PRO A 159 -7.19 25.78 -0.72
C PRO A 159 -8.06 25.21 0.43
N GLY A 160 -9.36 25.03 0.17
CA GLY A 160 -10.30 24.35 1.06
C GLY A 160 -10.31 22.81 0.91
N SER A 161 -9.72 22.25 -0.14
CA SER A 161 -9.54 20.80 -0.31
C SER A 161 -8.06 20.46 -0.16
N VAL A 162 -7.71 19.74 0.91
CA VAL A 162 -6.30 19.47 1.25
C VAL A 162 -6.07 17.97 1.39
N TYR A 163 -5.07 17.43 0.71
CA TYR A 163 -4.44 16.19 1.15
C TYR A 163 -3.65 16.49 2.42
N GLN A 164 -3.78 15.66 3.45
CA GLN A 164 -3.08 15.79 4.73
C GLN A 164 -2.40 14.47 5.11
N ILE A 165 -1.16 14.57 5.58
CA ILE A 165 -0.32 13.46 6.05
C ILE A 165 0.40 13.87 7.35
N SER A 166 0.69 12.91 8.25
CA SER A 166 1.50 13.17 9.44
C SER A 166 3.00 13.05 9.13
N GLY A 167 3.84 13.74 9.91
CA GLY A 167 5.28 13.54 9.84
C GLY A 167 5.68 12.09 10.13
N GLN A 168 4.95 11.43 11.03
CA GLN A 168 5.14 10.02 11.36
C GLN A 168 4.90 9.08 10.18
N GLU A 169 3.85 9.30 9.39
CA GLU A 169 3.56 8.48 8.21
C GLU A 169 4.65 8.62 7.15
N ILE A 170 5.19 9.83 6.99
CA ILE A 170 6.36 10.09 6.14
C ILE A 170 7.62 9.38 6.68
N LEU A 171 7.88 9.44 7.99
CA LEU A 171 9.02 8.78 8.62
C LEU A 171 8.94 7.25 8.49
N GLN A 172 7.76 6.64 8.64
CA GLN A 172 7.53 5.21 8.41
C GLN A 172 7.77 4.81 6.94
N LEU A 173 7.35 5.64 5.98
CA LEU A 173 7.62 5.42 4.56
C LEU A 173 9.13 5.43 4.26
N ILE A 174 9.84 6.41 4.81
CA ILE A 174 11.31 6.52 4.67
C ILE A 174 12.00 5.35 5.37
N GLU A 175 11.53 4.94 6.54
CA GLU A 175 12.05 3.76 7.26
C GLU A 175 11.91 2.48 6.45
N ARG A 176 10.77 2.27 5.74
CA ARG A 176 10.62 1.13 4.79
C ARG A 176 11.61 1.19 3.63
N ASN A 177 11.77 2.33 2.97
CA ASN A 177 12.75 2.50 1.88
C ASN A 177 14.17 2.17 2.37
N GLN A 178 14.51 2.70 3.54
CA GLN A 178 15.80 2.49 4.19
C GLN A 178 16.01 1.06 4.69
N ALA A 179 14.96 0.35 5.11
CA ALA A 179 15.02 -1.06 5.50
C ALA A 179 15.20 -1.98 4.28
N ALA A 180 14.65 -1.59 3.12
CA ALA A 180 14.90 -2.23 1.83
C ALA A 180 16.29 -1.89 1.21
N GLY A 181 17.13 -1.13 1.93
CA GLY A 181 18.52 -0.85 1.56
C GLY A 181 18.76 0.53 0.93
N ASP A 182 17.73 1.29 0.57
CA ASP A 182 17.92 2.62 -0.02
C ASP A 182 18.20 3.69 1.05
N LYS A 183 19.49 3.97 1.26
CA LYS A 183 19.98 5.05 2.14
C LYS A 183 20.29 6.35 1.38
N THR A 184 19.93 6.45 0.10
CA THR A 184 20.14 7.66 -0.72
C THR A 184 19.09 8.73 -0.41
N ASP A 185 19.23 9.89 -1.03
CA ASP A 185 18.21 10.94 -0.94
C ASP A 185 16.89 10.53 -1.63
N GLN A 186 16.89 9.60 -2.58
CA GLN A 186 15.65 9.05 -3.14
C GLN A 186 14.88 8.27 -2.07
N GLY A 187 15.55 7.40 -1.30
CA GLY A 187 14.95 6.68 -0.18
C GLY A 187 14.41 7.60 0.94
N ARG A 188 14.95 8.81 1.07
CA ARG A 188 14.49 9.89 1.98
C ARG A 188 13.47 10.84 1.38
N THR A 189 13.10 10.69 0.11
CA THR A 189 12.17 11.60 -0.56
C THR A 189 10.75 11.07 -0.47
N TRP A 190 9.86 11.82 0.18
CA TRP A 190 8.42 11.62 0.07
C TRP A 190 7.90 12.35 -1.18
N TRP A 191 7.20 11.62 -2.04
CA TRP A 191 6.57 12.17 -3.24
C TRP A 191 5.10 12.45 -2.98
N THR A 192 4.70 13.73 -3.04
CA THR A 192 3.31 14.14 -2.83
C THR A 192 2.35 13.40 -3.77
N PRO A 193 1.05 13.33 -3.43
CA PRO A 193 0.02 13.08 -4.43
C PRO A 193 0.14 14.05 -5.61
N ASP A 194 -0.43 13.65 -6.74
CA ASP A 194 -0.56 14.53 -7.90
C ASP A 194 -1.76 15.46 -7.71
N THR A 195 -1.57 16.77 -7.86
CA THR A 195 -2.63 17.76 -7.73
C THR A 195 -3.61 17.78 -8.91
N GLY A 196 -3.21 17.27 -10.09
CA GLY A 196 -4.02 17.38 -11.31
C GLY A 196 -4.05 18.80 -11.91
N GLU A 197 -3.16 19.68 -11.46
CA GLU A 197 -2.96 21.04 -11.96
C GLU A 197 -1.46 21.35 -12.03
N GLY A 198 -1.06 22.38 -12.79
CA GLY A 198 0.33 22.86 -12.87
C GLY A 198 0.87 23.57 -11.62
N GLU A 199 0.18 23.43 -10.47
CA GLU A 199 0.57 23.99 -9.18
C GLU A 199 0.43 22.93 -8.08
N ALA A 200 1.35 22.94 -7.12
CA ALA A 200 1.21 22.24 -5.85
C ALA A 200 1.75 23.08 -4.69
N THR A 201 0.93 23.33 -3.67
CA THR A 201 1.34 24.01 -2.44
C THR A 201 1.69 22.99 -1.39
N LEU A 202 2.92 23.05 -0.87
CA LEU A 202 3.33 22.34 0.33
C LEU A 202 3.13 23.26 1.54
N GLU A 203 2.25 22.87 2.46
CA GLU A 203 2.06 23.50 3.77
C GLU A 203 2.63 22.58 4.87
N VAL A 204 3.30 23.18 5.85
CA VAL A 204 3.84 22.48 7.02
C VAL A 204 3.32 23.17 8.28
N GLU A 205 2.70 22.39 9.16
CA GLU A 205 2.28 22.79 10.50
C GLU A 205 3.10 22.01 11.55
N LEU A 206 3.81 22.74 12.41
CA LEU A 206 4.58 22.22 13.52
C LEU A 206 3.78 22.40 14.83
N PRO A 207 3.76 21.41 15.72
CA PRO A 207 2.98 21.49 16.95
C PRO A 207 3.59 22.49 17.97
N PRO A 208 2.86 22.85 19.03
CA PRO A 208 3.30 23.86 19.99
C PRO A 208 4.64 23.50 20.66
N GLY A 209 5.50 24.50 20.82
CA GLY A 209 6.82 24.34 21.44
C GLY A 209 7.92 23.79 20.50
N VAL A 210 7.60 23.44 19.26
CA VAL A 210 8.61 23.01 18.27
C VAL A 210 9.25 24.22 17.59
N ALA A 211 10.58 24.31 17.66
CA ALA A 211 11.32 25.36 16.97
C ALA A 211 11.38 25.08 15.45
N VAL A 212 11.13 26.09 14.62
CA VAL A 212 11.15 25.97 13.15
C VAL A 212 12.51 25.54 12.57
N SER A 213 13.58 25.58 13.37
CA SER A 213 14.92 25.12 13.02
C SER A 213 15.11 23.60 13.15
N THR A 214 14.14 22.86 13.71
CA THR A 214 14.18 21.38 13.77
C THR A 214 13.57 20.71 12.53
N LEU A 215 13.10 21.52 11.57
CA LEU A 215 12.60 21.07 10.28
C LEU A 215 13.75 21.15 9.27
N ASP A 216 14.32 19.99 8.90
CA ASP A 216 15.33 19.86 7.84
C ASP A 216 14.68 19.09 6.68
N VAL A 217 13.94 19.86 5.86
CA VAL A 217 13.28 19.37 4.64
C VAL A 217 13.62 20.27 3.46
N ALA A 218 13.74 19.67 2.27
CA ALA A 218 13.97 20.37 1.03
C ALA A 218 12.99 19.91 -0.05
N VAL A 219 12.78 20.71 -1.09
CA VAL A 219 12.06 20.29 -2.30
C VAL A 219 13.00 20.49 -3.49
N PRO A 220 14.02 19.62 -3.67
CA PRO A 220 15.04 19.83 -4.69
C PRO A 220 14.55 19.62 -6.12
N GLN A 221 13.44 18.88 -6.29
CA GLN A 221 12.85 18.62 -7.59
C GLN A 221 11.33 18.42 -7.50
N LEU A 222 10.65 18.62 -8.62
CA LEU A 222 9.28 18.17 -8.85
C LEU A 222 9.19 17.30 -10.10
N SER A 223 8.15 16.50 -10.20
CA SER A 223 7.76 15.82 -11.44
C SER A 223 6.69 16.68 -12.13
N HIS A 224 7.03 17.23 -13.30
CA HIS A 224 6.11 17.93 -14.20
C HIS A 224 5.39 16.88 -15.03
N ILE A 225 4.09 16.70 -14.85
CA ILE A 225 3.30 15.76 -15.62
C ILE A 225 2.86 16.43 -16.93
N PHE A 226 3.35 15.92 -18.06
CA PHE A 226 3.14 16.50 -19.40
C PHE A 226 1.99 15.84 -20.18
N VAL A 227 1.41 14.77 -19.66
CA VAL A 227 0.19 14.13 -20.17
C VAL A 227 -0.99 14.48 -19.27
N ASN A 228 -2.17 14.74 -19.84
CA ASN A 228 -3.36 14.89 -19.01
C ASN A 228 -3.78 13.54 -18.41
N LEU A 229 -3.58 13.35 -17.11
CA LEU A 229 -3.99 12.14 -16.38
C LEU A 229 -5.43 12.21 -15.86
N SER A 230 -6.05 13.40 -15.94
CA SER A 230 -7.41 13.68 -15.52
C SER A 230 -8.36 13.53 -16.70
N LEU A 231 -9.34 12.62 -16.55
CA LEU A 231 -10.45 12.49 -17.49
C LEU A 231 -11.68 13.15 -16.87
N PRO A 232 -12.51 13.85 -17.65
CA PRO A 232 -13.69 14.53 -17.14
C PRO A 232 -14.72 13.49 -16.71
N THR A 233 -15.45 13.79 -15.65
CA THR A 233 -16.70 13.10 -15.34
C THR A 233 -17.74 13.36 -16.43
N GLU A 234 -18.77 12.53 -16.53
CA GLU A 234 -19.89 12.76 -17.47
C GLU A 234 -20.46 14.18 -17.36
N GLN A 235 -20.61 14.71 -16.14
CA GLN A 235 -21.13 16.06 -15.91
C GLN A 235 -20.20 17.16 -16.45
N GLU A 236 -18.88 16.99 -16.31
CA GLU A 236 -17.89 17.93 -16.84
C GLU A 236 -17.78 17.82 -18.37
N TYR A 237 -17.86 16.60 -18.92
CA TYR A 237 -17.84 16.33 -20.35
C TYR A 237 -19.03 16.99 -21.06
N GLN A 238 -20.25 16.82 -20.54
CA GLN A 238 -21.45 17.49 -21.09
C GLN A 238 -21.40 19.03 -20.94
N ALA A 239 -20.59 19.55 -20.02
CA ALA A 239 -20.33 20.98 -19.88
C ALA A 239 -19.16 21.50 -20.77
N GLN A 240 -18.33 20.61 -21.31
CA GLN A 240 -17.10 20.93 -22.07
C GLN A 240 -17.13 20.31 -23.47
N VAL A 241 -17.79 20.97 -24.42
CA VAL A 241 -17.92 20.52 -25.82
C VAL A 241 -16.61 20.64 -26.63
N ALA A 242 -15.49 21.05 -26.02
CA ALA A 242 -14.21 21.24 -26.71
C ALA A 242 -12.96 20.89 -25.88
N THR A 243 -12.07 20.10 -26.48
CA THR A 243 -10.63 19.91 -26.17
C THR A 243 -10.16 18.96 -25.06
N THR A 244 -11.04 18.20 -24.40
CA THR A 244 -10.57 17.16 -23.46
C THR A 244 -10.21 15.86 -24.20
N LYS A 245 -8.92 15.49 -24.24
CA LYS A 245 -8.41 14.25 -24.84
C LYS A 245 -8.77 13.00 -24.02
N VAL A 246 -10.03 12.61 -24.05
CA VAL A 246 -10.40 11.24 -23.65
C VAL A 246 -10.07 10.27 -24.78
N ASN A 247 -9.81 9.01 -24.47
CA ASN A 247 -9.48 7.97 -25.45
C ASN A 247 -8.13 8.20 -26.18
N GLU A 248 -7.04 8.39 -25.41
CA GLU A 248 -5.67 8.47 -25.95
C GLU A 248 -5.12 7.14 -26.50
N SER A 249 -5.72 5.99 -26.17
CA SER A 249 -5.36 4.70 -26.75
C SER A 249 -5.89 4.56 -28.19
N ASP A 250 -5.22 3.78 -29.03
CA ASP A 250 -5.64 3.54 -30.41
C ASP A 250 -7.09 3.02 -30.48
N PRO A 251 -7.87 3.39 -31.52
CA PRO A 251 -9.32 3.19 -31.57
C PRO A 251 -9.77 1.73 -31.69
N CYS A 252 -8.84 0.77 -31.75
CA CYS A 252 -9.19 -0.65 -31.76
C CYS A 252 -9.18 -1.31 -30.38
N ASN A 253 -8.70 -0.61 -29.36
CA ASN A 253 -8.82 -1.06 -27.98
C ASN A 253 -10.30 -1.08 -27.59
N LEU A 254 -10.75 -2.18 -27.01
CA LEU A 254 -12.15 -2.38 -26.69
C LEU A 254 -12.44 -1.85 -25.29
N ASP A 255 -13.41 -0.96 -25.12
CA ASP A 255 -13.86 -0.54 -23.80
C ASP A 255 -14.34 -1.75 -22.99
N ALA A 256 -13.72 -1.98 -21.83
CA ALA A 256 -14.02 -3.14 -21.01
C ALA A 256 -15.49 -3.16 -20.55
N THR A 257 -16.16 -2.01 -20.42
CA THR A 257 -17.56 -1.91 -20.01
C THR A 257 -18.54 -2.49 -21.04
N CYS A 258 -18.14 -2.61 -22.32
CA CYS A 258 -18.97 -3.18 -23.38
C CYS A 258 -19.18 -4.71 -23.28
N TYR A 259 -18.39 -5.41 -22.47
CA TYR A 259 -18.33 -6.88 -22.46
C TYR A 259 -18.84 -7.49 -21.16
N SER A 260 -19.32 -8.73 -21.22
CA SER A 260 -19.79 -9.50 -20.06
C SER A 260 -18.70 -10.41 -19.48
N GLU A 261 -17.78 -10.79 -20.35
CA GLU A 261 -16.56 -11.51 -20.11
C GLU A 261 -15.69 -10.73 -19.12
N ASN A 262 -15.24 -11.42 -18.08
CA ASN A 262 -14.49 -10.84 -16.97
C ASN A 262 -15.17 -9.64 -16.27
N ALA A 263 -16.52 -9.57 -16.30
CA ALA A 263 -17.27 -8.46 -15.73
C ALA A 263 -16.91 -8.14 -14.27
N THR A 264 -16.63 -9.19 -13.50
CA THR A 264 -16.18 -9.15 -12.09
C THR A 264 -14.71 -8.70 -11.99
N GLU A 265 -13.80 -9.30 -12.77
CA GLU A 265 -12.35 -9.02 -12.69
C GLU A 265 -12.00 -7.60 -13.16
N ARG A 266 -12.85 -6.92 -13.93
CA ARG A 266 -12.72 -5.47 -14.20
C ARG A 266 -12.65 -4.62 -12.94
N ASN A 267 -13.21 -5.08 -11.81
CA ASN A 267 -13.12 -4.40 -10.52
C ASN A 267 -11.84 -4.74 -9.73
N ALA A 268 -11.00 -5.65 -10.23
CA ALA A 268 -9.70 -6.00 -9.65
C ALA A 268 -8.54 -5.19 -10.25
N VAL A 269 -8.75 -4.61 -11.43
CA VAL A 269 -7.72 -3.88 -12.17
C VAL A 269 -7.73 -2.40 -11.78
N ALA A 270 -6.54 -1.84 -11.58
CA ALA A 270 -6.34 -0.43 -11.29
C ALA A 270 -5.25 0.16 -12.19
N ARG A 271 -5.46 1.42 -12.62
CA ARG A 271 -4.42 2.21 -13.26
C ARG A 271 -3.42 2.67 -12.19
N MET A 272 -2.14 2.45 -12.43
CA MET A 272 -1.06 2.83 -11.54
C MET A 272 -0.39 4.11 -12.02
N SER A 273 -0.04 5.02 -11.10
CA SER A 273 0.97 6.04 -11.35
C SER A 273 2.02 6.05 -10.23
N PHE A 274 3.28 6.23 -10.58
CA PHE A 274 4.40 6.21 -9.63
C PHE A 274 5.54 7.11 -10.11
N VAL A 275 6.47 7.42 -9.21
CA VAL A 275 7.68 8.19 -9.50
C VAL A 275 8.92 7.32 -9.28
N SER A 276 9.86 7.39 -10.22
CA SER A 276 11.20 6.80 -10.09
C SER A 276 12.22 7.78 -10.66
N GLY A 277 13.28 8.11 -9.90
CA GLY A 277 14.28 9.10 -10.31
C GLY A 277 13.73 10.50 -10.64
N GLY A 278 12.56 10.87 -10.09
CA GLY A 278 11.86 12.14 -10.39
C GLY A 278 10.97 12.11 -11.64
N LEU A 279 11.05 11.04 -12.44
CA LEU A 279 10.19 10.80 -13.60
C LEU A 279 8.88 10.13 -13.16
N SER A 280 7.75 10.57 -13.70
CA SER A 280 6.42 9.97 -13.43
C SER A 280 6.04 8.99 -14.54
N TYR A 281 5.48 7.85 -14.15
CA TYR A 281 5.13 6.74 -15.05
C TYR A 281 3.71 6.23 -14.84
N LEU A 282 3.15 5.61 -15.88
CA LEU A 282 1.92 4.80 -15.81
C LEU A 282 2.17 3.32 -16.12
N CYS A 283 1.46 2.47 -15.39
CA CYS A 283 1.31 1.04 -15.63
C CYS A 283 -0.11 0.58 -15.23
N THR A 284 -0.39 -0.71 -15.37
CA THR A 284 -1.56 -1.39 -14.85
C THR A 284 -1.15 -2.36 -13.73
N GLY A 285 -2.05 -2.60 -12.78
CA GLY A 285 -1.90 -3.70 -11.82
C GLY A 285 -3.23 -4.33 -11.45
N THR A 286 -3.19 -5.49 -10.80
CA THR A 286 -4.37 -6.32 -10.46
C THR A 286 -4.31 -6.77 -9.01
N LEU A 287 -5.39 -6.55 -8.27
CA LEU A 287 -5.59 -7.03 -6.90
C LEU A 287 -5.80 -8.55 -6.91
N LEU A 288 -5.12 -9.31 -6.05
CA LEU A 288 -5.22 -10.77 -5.95
C LEU A 288 -5.80 -11.22 -4.60
N ASN A 289 -6.58 -12.30 -4.62
CA ASN A 289 -7.04 -12.97 -3.41
C ASN A 289 -5.97 -13.94 -2.88
N ASP A 290 -5.94 -14.19 -1.57
CA ASP A 290 -5.11 -15.24 -0.96
C ASP A 290 -5.95 -16.47 -0.59
N GLY A 291 -5.31 -17.60 -0.35
CA GLY A 291 -5.96 -18.87 -0.01
C GLY A 291 -6.81 -18.83 1.26
N ASN A 292 -6.63 -17.81 2.10
CA ASN A 292 -7.43 -17.57 3.31
C ASN A 292 -8.56 -16.57 3.11
N SER A 293 -8.65 -15.91 1.94
CA SER A 293 -9.58 -14.80 1.67
C SER A 293 -9.51 -13.68 2.73
N SER A 294 -8.29 -13.39 3.19
CA SER A 294 -7.99 -12.47 4.30
C SER A 294 -8.31 -11.01 4.00
N GLY A 295 -8.40 -10.64 2.73
CA GLY A 295 -8.62 -9.26 2.28
C GLY A 295 -7.37 -8.38 2.32
N LYS A 296 -6.17 -8.96 2.52
CA LYS A 296 -4.91 -8.23 2.33
C LYS A 296 -4.78 -7.77 0.89
N PRO A 297 -4.45 -6.49 0.62
CA PRO A 297 -4.39 -5.96 -0.74
C PRO A 297 -3.09 -6.34 -1.45
N TYR A 298 -2.95 -7.63 -1.72
CA TYR A 298 -1.90 -8.17 -2.58
C TYR A 298 -2.12 -7.70 -4.02
N PHE A 299 -1.12 -7.06 -4.60
CA PHE A 299 -1.25 -6.34 -5.86
C PHE A 299 -0.13 -6.74 -6.82
N LEU A 300 -0.51 -7.28 -7.97
CA LEU A 300 0.35 -7.79 -9.02
C LEU A 300 0.54 -6.71 -10.10
N SER A 301 1.78 -6.50 -10.53
CA SER A 301 2.16 -5.65 -11.66
C SER A 301 3.49 -6.14 -12.26
N ALA A 302 4.16 -5.34 -13.08
CA ALA A 302 5.41 -5.70 -13.74
C ALA A 302 6.65 -5.19 -12.99
N ASN A 303 7.73 -5.97 -13.03
CA ASN A 303 9.03 -5.61 -12.46
C ASN A 303 9.65 -4.39 -13.15
N HIS A 304 9.52 -4.27 -14.48
CA HIS A 304 9.98 -3.08 -15.21
C HIS A 304 9.17 -1.82 -14.88
N CYS A 305 7.99 -1.94 -14.26
CA CYS A 305 7.28 -0.81 -13.66
C CYS A 305 7.88 -0.48 -12.28
N ILE A 306 7.78 -1.42 -11.33
CA ILE A 306 8.23 -1.22 -9.95
C ILE A 306 9.09 -2.40 -9.48
N SER A 307 10.39 -2.18 -9.41
CA SER A 307 11.39 -3.15 -8.93
C SER A 307 12.04 -2.78 -7.59
N THR A 308 11.72 -1.61 -7.01
CA THR A 308 12.30 -1.13 -5.76
C THR A 308 11.23 -0.67 -4.76
N GLN A 309 11.52 -0.79 -3.46
CA GLN A 309 10.64 -0.28 -2.40
C GLN A 309 10.48 1.24 -2.50
N THR A 310 11.53 1.98 -2.86
CA THR A 310 11.47 3.43 -3.04
C THR A 310 10.45 3.83 -4.09
N ALA A 311 10.39 3.14 -5.23
CA ALA A 311 9.36 3.37 -6.25
C ALA A 311 7.97 2.93 -5.75
N ALA A 312 7.85 1.76 -5.10
CA ALA A 312 6.59 1.24 -4.54
C ALA A 312 5.96 2.21 -3.52
N SER A 313 6.79 2.88 -2.71
CA SER A 313 6.37 3.92 -1.76
C SER A 313 5.76 5.16 -2.41
N THR A 314 5.91 5.37 -3.73
CA THR A 314 5.32 6.50 -4.46
C THR A 314 4.01 6.17 -5.19
N LEU A 315 3.59 4.90 -5.17
CA LEU A 315 2.48 4.38 -5.96
C LEU A 315 1.13 5.03 -5.59
N GLN A 316 0.41 5.50 -6.61
CA GLN A 316 -1.00 5.84 -6.56
C GLN A 316 -1.77 4.84 -7.44
N THR A 317 -2.98 4.46 -7.02
CA THR A 317 -3.86 3.55 -7.76
C THR A 317 -5.22 4.18 -7.99
N ASN A 318 -5.70 4.16 -9.24
CA ASN A 318 -7.04 4.60 -9.61
C ASN A 318 -7.93 3.37 -9.85
N TRP A 319 -8.89 3.16 -8.96
CA TRP A 319 -9.87 2.08 -9.00
C TRP A 319 -11.11 2.47 -9.77
N PHE A 320 -11.74 1.49 -10.44
CA PHE A 320 -12.91 1.70 -11.30
C PHE A 320 -12.68 2.75 -12.40
N TYR A 321 -11.44 2.88 -12.86
CA TYR A 321 -11.02 3.86 -13.86
C TYR A 321 -11.45 3.45 -15.28
N ARG A 322 -12.75 3.46 -15.53
CA ARG A 322 -13.38 2.96 -16.76
C ARG A 322 -14.58 3.82 -17.14
N SER A 323 -15.18 3.52 -18.29
CA SER A 323 -16.44 4.15 -18.70
C SER A 323 -17.62 3.69 -17.84
N PRO A 324 -18.61 4.56 -17.55
CA PRO A 324 -19.84 4.15 -16.88
C PRO A 324 -20.76 3.33 -17.80
N THR A 325 -20.70 3.56 -19.12
CA THR A 325 -21.44 2.81 -20.15
C THR A 325 -20.56 2.61 -21.39
N CYS A 326 -20.83 1.55 -22.15
CA CYS A 326 -20.05 1.15 -23.33
C CYS A 326 -19.76 2.32 -24.29
N ASN A 327 -18.48 2.59 -24.52
CA ASN A 327 -17.95 3.64 -25.40
C ASN A 327 -18.41 5.07 -25.10
N SER A 328 -18.90 5.37 -23.89
CA SER A 328 -19.26 6.75 -23.49
C SER A 328 -18.07 7.70 -23.49
N GLY A 329 -16.85 7.20 -23.29
CA GLY A 329 -15.65 8.05 -23.29
C GLY A 329 -15.60 9.04 -22.12
N THR A 330 -16.25 8.74 -21.01
CA THR A 330 -16.24 9.55 -19.77
C THR A 330 -15.80 8.69 -18.59
N LEU A 331 -15.29 9.31 -17.52
CA LEU A 331 -14.87 8.56 -16.33
C LEU A 331 -16.07 8.20 -15.45
N GLN A 332 -16.19 6.93 -15.05
CA GLN A 332 -17.19 6.48 -14.09
C GLN A 332 -17.06 7.26 -12.77
N SER A 333 -18.16 7.88 -12.32
CA SER A 333 -18.18 8.81 -11.17
C SER A 333 -17.78 8.19 -9.82
N THR A 334 -17.79 6.85 -9.72
CA THR A 334 -17.30 6.11 -8.55
C THR A 334 -15.82 5.77 -8.62
N SER A 335 -15.06 6.31 -9.59
CA SER A 335 -13.61 6.13 -9.67
C SER A 335 -12.93 6.75 -8.45
N ILE A 336 -12.06 5.99 -7.79
CA ILE A 336 -11.42 6.38 -6.53
C ILE A 336 -9.90 6.27 -6.67
N ARG A 337 -9.19 7.37 -6.35
CA ARG A 337 -7.74 7.38 -6.25
C ARG A 337 -7.30 7.08 -4.81
N LYS A 338 -6.34 6.16 -4.68
CA LYS A 338 -5.61 5.79 -3.46
C LYS A 338 -4.15 6.20 -3.62
N THR A 339 -3.48 6.64 -2.56
CA THR A 339 -2.18 7.34 -2.64
C THR A 339 -1.16 6.93 -1.57
N GLY A 340 -1.48 5.98 -0.69
CA GLY A 340 -0.59 5.56 0.41
C GLY A 340 0.67 4.78 -0.01
N GLY A 341 0.86 4.49 -1.30
CA GLY A 341 1.96 3.64 -1.78
C GLY A 341 1.76 2.16 -1.45
N ALA A 342 2.85 1.39 -1.53
CA ALA A 342 2.86 -0.04 -1.25
C ALA A 342 4.18 -0.52 -0.62
N GLN A 343 4.14 -1.65 0.06
CA GLN A 343 5.30 -2.46 0.39
C GLN A 343 5.62 -3.40 -0.78
N LEU A 344 6.88 -3.45 -1.22
CA LEU A 344 7.34 -4.42 -2.20
C LEU A 344 7.62 -5.76 -1.52
N LEU A 345 7.00 -6.84 -2.01
CA LEU A 345 7.14 -8.19 -1.47
C LEU A 345 8.07 -9.06 -2.33
N TYR A 346 7.94 -8.93 -3.65
CA TYR A 346 8.77 -9.64 -4.63
C TYR A 346 8.86 -8.84 -5.92
N ALA A 347 10.05 -8.80 -6.52
CA ALA A 347 10.26 -8.31 -7.88
C ALA A 347 11.27 -9.22 -8.58
N SER A 348 11.01 -9.61 -9.82
CA SER A 348 11.96 -10.40 -10.61
C SER A 348 11.87 -10.12 -12.09
N SER A 349 13.01 -9.82 -12.71
CA SER A 349 13.17 -9.76 -14.16
C SER A 349 13.01 -11.12 -14.85
N SER A 350 13.08 -12.24 -14.11
CA SER A 350 13.01 -13.58 -14.71
C SER A 350 11.61 -13.97 -15.22
N THR A 351 10.58 -13.31 -14.70
CA THR A 351 9.15 -13.39 -15.09
C THR A 351 8.57 -12.01 -15.38
N ASP A 352 9.41 -10.97 -15.27
CA ASP A 352 9.01 -9.56 -15.20
C ASP A 352 7.85 -9.26 -14.21
N MET A 353 7.71 -10.00 -13.11
CA MET A 353 6.66 -9.75 -12.12
C MET A 353 7.12 -8.88 -10.96
N SER A 354 6.26 -7.93 -10.58
CA SER A 354 6.29 -7.20 -9.31
C SER A 354 5.05 -7.55 -8.49
N PHE A 355 5.25 -7.81 -7.21
CA PHE A 355 4.21 -8.21 -6.27
C PHE A 355 4.36 -7.40 -4.99
N MET A 356 3.27 -6.74 -4.61
CA MET A 356 3.23 -5.71 -3.59
C MET A 356 2.08 -5.96 -2.60
N LEU A 357 2.17 -5.35 -1.43
CA LEU A 357 1.05 -5.14 -0.51
C LEU A 357 0.73 -3.65 -0.51
N LEU A 358 -0.47 -3.25 -0.95
CA LEU A 358 -0.87 -1.84 -0.90
C LEU A 358 -1.01 -1.39 0.57
N ASN A 359 -0.61 -0.15 0.85
CA ASN A 359 -0.77 0.42 2.20
C ASN A 359 -2.22 0.85 2.46
N ASP A 360 -2.91 1.35 1.42
CA ASP A 360 -4.32 1.72 1.49
C ASP A 360 -5.23 0.49 1.32
N THR A 361 -6.32 0.46 2.08
CA THR A 361 -7.41 -0.51 1.90
C THR A 361 -8.12 -0.25 0.56
N PRO A 362 -8.29 -1.26 -0.31
CA PRO A 362 -9.04 -1.12 -1.56
C PRO A 362 -10.48 -0.66 -1.30
N PRO A 363 -11.06 0.15 -2.21
CA PRO A 363 -12.42 0.65 -2.04
C PRO A 363 -13.45 -0.49 -2.04
N VAL A 364 -14.58 -0.24 -1.37
CA VAL A 364 -15.72 -1.18 -1.37
C VAL A 364 -16.14 -1.51 -2.81
N GLY A 365 -16.39 -2.79 -3.08
CA GLY A 365 -16.72 -3.28 -4.43
C GLY A 365 -15.52 -3.55 -5.34
N ALA A 366 -14.28 -3.24 -4.92
CA ALA A 366 -13.07 -3.76 -5.57
C ALA A 366 -13.04 -5.29 -5.46
N VAL A 367 -12.47 -5.96 -6.45
CA VAL A 367 -12.38 -7.43 -6.48
C VAL A 367 -10.93 -7.85 -6.26
N TYR A 368 -10.71 -8.75 -5.32
CA TYR A 368 -9.49 -9.53 -5.21
C TYR A 368 -9.64 -10.66 -6.24
N ALA A 369 -8.91 -10.60 -7.35
CA ALA A 369 -9.02 -11.57 -8.43
C ALA A 369 -8.58 -12.97 -7.96
N GLY A 370 -9.26 -13.98 -8.48
CA GLY A 370 -8.78 -15.36 -8.38
C GLY A 370 -7.54 -15.56 -9.23
N TRP A 371 -6.79 -16.63 -8.97
CA TRP A 371 -5.58 -16.97 -9.72
C TRP A 371 -5.46 -18.48 -9.89
N ASP A 372 -4.73 -18.90 -10.90
CA ASP A 372 -4.42 -20.29 -11.18
C ASP A 372 -2.91 -20.45 -11.43
N ALA A 373 -2.26 -21.26 -10.60
CA ALA A 373 -0.82 -21.50 -10.63
C ALA A 373 -0.45 -22.78 -11.38
N ASN A 374 -1.35 -23.30 -12.22
CA ASN A 374 -1.04 -24.33 -13.21
C ASN A 374 -0.52 -23.70 -14.51
N THR A 375 0.29 -24.46 -15.27
CA THR A 375 0.78 -24.01 -16.57
C THR A 375 -0.36 -23.97 -17.61
N VAL A 376 -0.50 -22.85 -18.31
CA VAL A 376 -1.47 -22.67 -19.39
C VAL A 376 -1.00 -23.41 -20.64
N ILE A 377 -1.92 -24.14 -21.28
CA ILE A 377 -1.66 -24.96 -22.47
C ILE A 377 -1.74 -24.08 -23.73
N SER A 378 -0.95 -24.40 -24.75
CA SER A 378 -1.05 -23.77 -26.07
C SER A 378 -2.46 -23.94 -26.67
N GLY A 379 -2.98 -22.88 -27.29
CA GLY A 379 -4.34 -22.82 -27.84
C GLY A 379 -5.41 -22.36 -26.84
N THR A 380 -5.11 -22.27 -25.54
CA THR A 380 -6.05 -21.76 -24.53
C THR A 380 -6.42 -20.30 -24.80
N SER A 381 -7.72 -20.03 -24.88
CA SER A 381 -8.29 -18.68 -24.97
C SER A 381 -8.07 -17.90 -23.67
N VAL A 382 -7.70 -16.63 -23.79
CA VAL A 382 -7.37 -15.74 -22.68
C VAL A 382 -7.87 -14.31 -22.92
N THR A 383 -8.08 -13.59 -21.82
CA THR A 383 -8.49 -12.19 -21.80
C THR A 383 -7.42 -11.33 -21.14
N GLY A 384 -7.08 -10.18 -21.73
CA GLY A 384 -6.31 -9.12 -21.06
C GLY A 384 -7.24 -7.99 -20.60
N LEU A 385 -7.03 -7.47 -19.38
CA LEU A 385 -7.71 -6.27 -18.86
C LEU A 385 -6.67 -5.22 -18.48
N HIS A 386 -6.67 -4.05 -19.13
CA HIS A 386 -5.53 -3.14 -19.09
C HIS A 386 -5.86 -1.66 -19.35
N HIS A 387 -4.91 -0.77 -19.05
CA HIS A 387 -5.00 0.68 -19.32
C HIS A 387 -3.99 1.09 -20.42
N PRO A 388 -4.30 0.85 -21.71
CA PRO A 388 -3.42 1.20 -22.82
C PRO A 388 -3.32 2.71 -22.94
N SER A 389 -2.12 3.22 -23.17
CA SER A 389 -1.81 4.65 -23.05
C SER A 389 -2.27 5.29 -21.72
N GLY A 390 -2.52 4.49 -20.67
CA GLY A 390 -3.09 4.98 -19.41
C GLY A 390 -4.57 5.41 -19.48
N ASP A 391 -5.29 5.05 -20.53
CA ASP A 391 -6.69 5.42 -20.74
C ASP A 391 -7.66 4.66 -19.81
N LEU A 392 -8.97 4.89 -19.96
CA LEU A 392 -10.04 4.07 -19.38
C LEU A 392 -9.79 2.56 -19.61
N LEU A 393 -10.20 1.72 -18.65
CA LEU A 393 -9.99 0.26 -18.70
C LEU A 393 -10.50 -0.35 -20.02
N LYS A 394 -9.61 -1.07 -20.71
CA LYS A 394 -9.89 -1.80 -21.93
C LYS A 394 -9.79 -3.32 -21.72
N ILE A 395 -10.39 -4.05 -22.65
CA ILE A 395 -10.36 -5.51 -22.73
C ILE A 395 -9.74 -5.97 -24.05
N SER A 396 -9.10 -7.14 -24.06
CA SER A 396 -8.55 -7.76 -25.28
C SER A 396 -8.69 -9.27 -25.22
N PHE A 397 -9.02 -9.89 -26.34
CA PHE A 397 -9.33 -11.31 -26.44
C PHE A 397 -8.32 -11.99 -27.35
N GLY A 398 -7.77 -13.12 -26.91
CA GLY A 398 -6.67 -13.78 -27.60
C GLY A 398 -6.47 -15.22 -27.16
N LYS A 399 -5.29 -15.76 -27.47
CA LYS A 399 -4.88 -17.11 -27.05
C LYS A 399 -3.39 -17.17 -26.72
N VAL A 400 -3.02 -18.08 -25.82
CA VAL A 400 -1.62 -18.48 -25.61
C VAL A 400 -1.18 -19.35 -26.79
N ASN A 401 -0.12 -18.96 -27.49
CA ASN A 401 0.43 -19.73 -28.62
C ASN A 401 1.51 -20.70 -28.18
N SER A 402 2.39 -20.27 -27.28
CA SER A 402 3.60 -21.00 -26.87
C SER A 402 4.12 -20.44 -25.54
N GLN A 403 5.07 -21.16 -24.96
CA GLN A 403 5.97 -20.58 -23.97
C GLN A 403 7.20 -19.99 -24.68
N THR A 404 7.88 -19.03 -24.05
CA THR A 404 9.10 -18.44 -24.58
C THR A 404 9.97 -17.88 -23.45
N SER A 405 11.24 -17.60 -23.76
CA SER A 405 12.18 -16.99 -22.84
C SER A 405 12.45 -15.55 -23.27
N CYS A 406 12.13 -14.58 -22.41
CA CYS A 406 12.38 -13.16 -22.64
C CYS A 406 13.54 -12.67 -21.75
N GLN A 407 14.37 -11.78 -22.29
CA GLN A 407 15.48 -11.15 -21.58
C GLN A 407 15.50 -9.65 -21.89
N SER A 408 15.73 -8.82 -20.87
CA SER A 408 15.92 -7.38 -21.06
C SER A 408 17.16 -7.12 -21.91
N SER A 409 17.02 -6.28 -22.93
CA SER A 409 18.13 -5.66 -23.66
C SER A 409 18.39 -4.25 -23.09
N ALA A 410 19.18 -3.43 -23.78
CA ALA A 410 19.51 -2.08 -23.33
C ALA A 410 18.28 -1.17 -23.30
N GLY A 411 18.17 -0.32 -22.27
CA GLY A 411 17.03 0.58 -22.07
C GLY A 411 15.73 -0.17 -21.77
N ASN A 412 14.60 0.41 -22.18
CA ASN A 412 13.28 -0.19 -22.03
C ASN A 412 12.96 -1.18 -23.16
N GLN A 413 13.86 -2.13 -23.44
CA GLN A 413 13.64 -3.13 -24.50
C GLN A 413 13.88 -4.55 -23.98
N PHE A 414 13.27 -5.53 -24.63
CA PHE A 414 13.54 -6.94 -24.39
C PHE A 414 13.55 -7.72 -25.71
N GLN A 415 14.12 -8.92 -25.66
CA GLN A 415 14.07 -9.89 -26.75
C GLN A 415 13.53 -11.20 -26.22
N CYS A 416 12.58 -11.82 -26.94
CA CYS A 416 12.03 -13.13 -26.62
C CYS A 416 12.38 -14.15 -27.71
N ASN A 417 12.78 -15.35 -27.31
CA ASN A 417 13.06 -16.45 -28.24
C ASN A 417 12.84 -17.82 -27.60
N GLY A 418 12.82 -18.86 -28.45
CA GLY A 418 12.56 -20.24 -28.04
C GLY A 418 11.08 -20.54 -27.79
N ALA A 419 10.77 -21.85 -27.69
CA ALA A 419 9.43 -22.40 -27.48
C ALA A 419 9.16 -22.85 -26.02
N THR A 420 10.09 -22.55 -25.11
CA THR A 420 10.01 -22.83 -23.68
C THR A 420 10.55 -21.62 -22.90
N GLY A 421 10.06 -21.44 -21.67
CA GLY A 421 10.55 -20.40 -20.77
C GLY A 421 9.50 -19.84 -19.82
N ASN A 422 9.84 -18.71 -19.21
CA ASN A 422 9.09 -18.06 -18.13
C ASN A 422 7.99 -17.11 -18.62
N PHE A 423 7.72 -17.06 -19.92
CA PHE A 423 6.72 -16.17 -20.52
C PHE A 423 5.78 -16.95 -21.43
N TYR A 424 4.52 -16.53 -21.51
CA TYR A 424 3.56 -16.93 -22.55
C TYR A 424 3.64 -15.95 -23.71
N GLN A 425 3.69 -16.47 -24.94
CA GLN A 425 3.51 -15.70 -26.15
C GLN A 425 2.02 -15.67 -26.51
N VAL A 426 1.40 -14.49 -26.54
CA VAL A 426 -0.03 -14.27 -26.76
C VAL A 426 -0.25 -13.51 -28.06
N THR A 427 -1.28 -13.87 -28.83
CA THR A 427 -1.79 -13.06 -29.95
C THR A 427 -3.27 -12.75 -29.78
N TRP A 428 -3.67 -11.56 -30.21
CA TRP A 428 -5.03 -11.04 -30.03
C TRP A 428 -5.88 -11.30 -31.26
N SER A 429 -7.10 -11.80 -31.05
CA SER A 429 -8.17 -11.80 -32.04
C SER A 429 -8.96 -10.48 -32.03
N GLN A 430 -9.05 -9.82 -30.87
CA GLN A 430 -9.69 -8.52 -30.70
C GLN A 430 -8.98 -7.69 -29.63
N GLY A 431 -8.97 -6.36 -29.77
CA GLY A 431 -8.15 -5.47 -28.95
C GLY A 431 -6.65 -5.53 -29.30
N THR A 432 -5.81 -4.97 -28.43
CA THR A 432 -4.33 -5.03 -28.44
C THR A 432 -3.83 -4.55 -27.06
N THR A 433 -2.51 -4.46 -26.83
CA THR A 433 -1.95 -3.70 -25.69
C THR A 433 -1.11 -2.51 -26.17
N GLU A 434 -0.79 -1.57 -25.27
CA GLU A 434 0.06 -0.40 -25.52
C GLU A 434 0.93 -0.08 -24.28
N GLY A 435 1.82 0.92 -24.38
CA GLY A 435 2.52 1.46 -23.22
C GLY A 435 1.54 1.91 -22.13
N GLY A 436 1.72 1.44 -20.89
CA GLY A 436 0.77 1.64 -19.78
C GLY A 436 -0.11 0.41 -19.51
N SER A 437 -0.31 -0.48 -20.49
CA SER A 437 -0.88 -1.81 -20.26
C SER A 437 0.06 -2.71 -19.45
N SER A 438 1.36 -2.39 -19.41
CA SER A 438 2.40 -3.08 -18.62
C SER A 438 1.94 -3.41 -17.21
N GLY A 439 2.16 -4.64 -16.75
CA GLY A 439 1.70 -5.11 -15.44
C GLY A 439 0.23 -5.55 -15.38
N SER A 440 -0.54 -5.44 -16.47
CA SER A 440 -1.89 -6.00 -16.56
C SER A 440 -1.89 -7.53 -16.47
N ALA A 441 -2.90 -8.08 -15.81
CA ALA A 441 -3.07 -9.53 -15.72
C ALA A 441 -3.66 -10.13 -17.00
N LEU A 442 -3.17 -11.33 -17.33
CA LEU A 442 -3.80 -12.25 -18.27
C LEU A 442 -4.76 -13.17 -17.51
N PHE A 443 -5.99 -13.29 -17.99
CA PHE A 443 -7.03 -14.10 -17.38
C PHE A 443 -7.38 -15.33 -18.21
N GLN A 444 -7.49 -16.47 -17.55
CA GLN A 444 -8.11 -17.69 -18.05
C GLN A 444 -9.30 -18.00 -17.14
N ASN A 445 -10.52 -18.10 -17.68
CA ASN A 445 -11.73 -18.45 -16.92
C ASN A 445 -11.93 -17.62 -15.63
N GLY A 446 -11.69 -16.31 -15.68
CA GLY A 446 -11.82 -15.42 -14.49
C GLY A 446 -10.61 -15.39 -13.56
N ARG A 447 -9.58 -16.22 -13.79
CA ARG A 447 -8.40 -16.34 -12.92
C ARG A 447 -7.13 -15.81 -13.58
N VAL A 448 -6.31 -15.10 -12.82
CA VAL A 448 -4.99 -14.61 -13.25
C VAL A 448 -4.04 -15.78 -13.49
N VAL A 449 -3.40 -15.78 -14.67
CA VAL A 449 -2.41 -16.79 -15.10
C VAL A 449 -1.09 -16.17 -15.60
N GLY A 450 -1.01 -14.85 -15.76
CA GLY A 450 0.23 -14.16 -16.12
C GLY A 450 0.13 -12.64 -16.06
N THR A 451 1.23 -11.95 -16.35
CA THR A 451 1.36 -10.48 -16.24
C THR A 451 2.06 -9.89 -17.46
N LEU A 452 1.55 -8.82 -18.07
CA LEU A 452 2.13 -8.24 -19.29
C LEU A 452 3.52 -7.63 -19.04
N TYR A 453 4.54 -8.15 -19.74
CA TYR A 453 5.83 -7.48 -19.90
C TYR A 453 5.73 -6.42 -21.03
N GLY A 454 5.12 -6.79 -22.15
CA GLY A 454 4.90 -5.91 -23.29
C GLY A 454 4.94 -6.72 -24.59
N GLY A 455 5.12 -6.05 -25.73
CA GLY A 455 5.28 -6.75 -27.00
C GLY A 455 5.25 -5.83 -28.21
N ALA A 456 4.80 -6.39 -29.32
CA ALA A 456 4.73 -5.71 -30.60
C ALA A 456 3.32 -5.74 -31.22
N ALA A 457 2.30 -6.23 -30.50
CA ALA A 457 0.93 -6.15 -30.99
C ALA A 457 0.47 -4.69 -31.04
N VAL A 458 -0.07 -4.28 -32.18
CA VAL A 458 -0.62 -2.93 -32.40
C VAL A 458 -1.94 -3.03 -33.16
N CYS A 459 -2.74 -1.96 -33.14
CA CYS A 459 -4.07 -1.99 -33.75
C CYS A 459 -4.10 -2.33 -35.25
N THR A 460 -3.02 -2.00 -35.98
CA THR A 460 -2.81 -2.33 -37.39
C THR A 460 -2.24 -3.74 -37.62
N ASN A 461 -1.69 -4.40 -36.60
CA ASN A 461 -1.10 -5.73 -36.70
C ASN A 461 -1.15 -6.52 -35.37
N ARG A 462 -2.25 -7.23 -35.15
CA ARG A 462 -2.48 -8.11 -33.98
C ARG A 462 -1.89 -9.52 -34.12
N ALA A 463 -1.29 -9.83 -35.26
CA ALA A 463 -0.59 -11.11 -35.47
C ALA A 463 0.79 -11.12 -34.82
N LEU A 464 1.35 -9.92 -34.55
CA LEU A 464 2.48 -9.75 -33.65
C LEU A 464 2.07 -10.11 -32.22
N SER A 465 3.04 -10.57 -31.43
CA SER A 465 2.79 -11.13 -30.11
C SER A 465 3.10 -10.17 -28.98
N ASP A 466 2.31 -10.30 -27.92
CA ASP A 466 2.62 -9.79 -26.60
C ASP A 466 3.08 -10.92 -25.68
N TYR A 467 3.88 -10.56 -24.68
CA TYR A 467 4.59 -11.48 -23.82
C TYR A 467 4.19 -11.28 -22.37
N TYR A 468 3.65 -12.35 -21.78
CA TYR A 468 3.14 -12.35 -20.42
C TYR A 468 4.01 -13.21 -19.53
N GLY A 469 4.59 -12.62 -18.47
CA GLY A 469 5.24 -13.34 -17.40
C GLY A 469 4.34 -14.44 -16.84
N ARG A 470 4.89 -15.63 -16.63
CA ARG A 470 4.15 -16.81 -16.18
C ARG A 470 3.86 -16.77 -14.67
N PHE A 471 2.58 -16.73 -14.30
CA PHE A 471 2.19 -16.70 -12.89
C PHE A 471 2.60 -17.98 -12.16
N ASP A 472 2.48 -19.15 -12.80
CA ASP A 472 2.90 -20.43 -12.22
C ASP A 472 4.40 -20.48 -11.87
N VAL A 473 5.25 -19.80 -12.65
CA VAL A 473 6.69 -19.69 -12.36
C VAL A 473 6.94 -18.77 -11.16
N ALA A 474 6.37 -17.56 -11.15
CA ALA A 474 6.53 -16.61 -10.04
C ALA A 474 5.90 -17.13 -8.73
N TYR A 475 4.78 -17.82 -8.83
CA TYR A 475 4.11 -18.50 -7.73
C TYR A 475 4.99 -19.54 -7.06
N ASN A 476 5.56 -20.45 -7.85
CA ASN A 476 6.45 -21.47 -7.33
C ASN A 476 7.77 -20.91 -6.79
N ALA A 477 8.27 -19.80 -7.37
CA ALA A 477 9.47 -19.11 -6.89
C ALA A 477 9.25 -18.39 -5.56
N ALA A 478 8.17 -17.61 -5.40
CA ALA A 478 7.96 -16.77 -4.23
C ALA A 478 6.49 -16.49 -3.85
N LEU A 479 5.58 -16.21 -4.79
CA LEU A 479 4.27 -15.63 -4.45
C LEU A 479 3.42 -16.54 -3.53
N LYS A 480 3.62 -17.86 -3.58
CA LYS A 480 3.01 -18.84 -2.65
C LYS A 480 3.24 -18.52 -1.17
N ASN A 481 4.34 -17.85 -0.82
CA ASN A 481 4.67 -17.48 0.57
C ASN A 481 3.68 -16.46 1.17
N TRP A 482 2.89 -15.80 0.33
CA TRP A 482 1.83 -14.87 0.72
C TRP A 482 0.45 -15.37 0.28
N LEU A 483 0.32 -15.80 -0.98
CA LEU A 483 -0.97 -16.21 -1.56
C LEU A 483 -1.46 -17.58 -1.09
N ALA A 484 -0.57 -18.44 -0.57
CA ALA A 484 -0.92 -19.76 -0.04
C ALA A 484 -0.32 -20.03 1.35
N ALA A 485 0.00 -18.97 2.09
CA ALA A 485 0.33 -19.09 3.51
C ALA A 485 -0.88 -19.67 4.26
N THR A 486 -0.67 -20.71 5.07
CA THR A 486 -1.70 -21.14 6.03
C THR A 486 -1.97 -20.04 7.06
N PRO A 487 -3.19 -19.97 7.64
CA PRO A 487 -3.49 -19.00 8.69
C PRO A 487 -2.53 -19.19 9.88
N THR A 488 -1.62 -18.23 10.10
CA THR A 488 -0.92 -18.15 11.38
C THR A 488 -1.94 -17.70 12.44
N SER A 489 -1.95 -18.36 13.60
CA SER A 489 -2.89 -18.04 14.67
C SER A 489 -2.73 -16.58 15.14
N GLY A 490 -3.79 -15.80 14.89
CA GLY A 490 -3.80 -14.34 15.00
C GLY A 490 -3.17 -13.66 13.78
N SER A 491 -3.97 -12.92 13.01
CA SER A 491 -3.47 -11.87 12.12
C SER A 491 -3.20 -10.60 12.93
N ARG A 492 -2.27 -9.75 12.50
CA ARG A 492 -1.97 -8.49 13.20
C ARG A 492 -2.96 -7.41 12.79
N THR A 493 -3.54 -6.72 13.78
CA THR A 493 -4.40 -5.55 13.58
C THR A 493 -3.60 -4.26 13.67
N ALA A 494 -4.08 -3.22 12.98
CA ALA A 494 -3.50 -1.89 13.03
C ALA A 494 -3.76 -1.21 14.39
N VAL A 495 -2.74 -0.53 14.93
CA VAL A 495 -2.86 0.36 16.08
C VAL A 495 -2.74 1.81 15.61
N TYR A 496 -3.84 2.53 15.74
CA TYR A 496 -4.03 3.92 15.33
C TYR A 496 -3.43 4.87 16.36
N ARG A 497 -2.75 5.95 15.92
CA ARG A 497 -2.19 6.99 16.78
C ARG A 497 -2.88 8.34 16.56
N PHE A 498 -3.00 9.08 17.65
CA PHE A 498 -3.51 10.44 17.68
C PHE A 498 -2.62 11.34 18.54
N PHE A 499 -2.48 12.61 18.16
CA PHE A 499 -1.81 13.64 18.95
C PHE A 499 -2.78 14.77 19.34
N ASN A 500 -2.78 15.15 20.61
CA ASN A 500 -3.52 16.29 21.11
C ASN A 500 -2.61 17.51 21.26
N ALA A 501 -2.77 18.50 20.39
CA ALA A 501 -1.92 19.69 20.37
C ALA A 501 -2.06 20.60 21.60
N LYS A 502 -3.17 20.52 22.34
CA LYS A 502 -3.40 21.35 23.55
C LYS A 502 -2.75 20.76 24.80
N THR A 503 -2.74 19.43 24.95
CA THR A 503 -2.18 18.73 26.12
C THR A 503 -0.79 18.15 25.88
N GLY A 504 -0.38 18.02 24.61
CA GLY A 504 0.83 17.30 24.22
C GLY A 504 0.72 15.78 24.39
N ALA A 505 -0.46 15.24 24.71
CA ALA A 505 -0.67 13.82 24.93
C ALA A 505 -0.94 13.08 23.62
N HIS A 506 -0.46 11.83 23.54
CA HIS A 506 -0.84 10.89 22.49
C HIS A 506 -1.90 9.90 22.98
N PHE A 507 -2.71 9.40 22.04
CA PHE A 507 -3.68 8.33 22.27
C PHE A 507 -3.51 7.24 21.21
N TYR A 508 -3.65 5.97 21.63
CA TYR A 508 -3.45 4.79 20.80
C TYR A 508 -4.59 3.79 20.98
N THR A 509 -5.09 3.23 19.88
CA THR A 509 -6.12 2.20 19.91
C THR A 509 -6.00 1.21 18.75
N ALA A 510 -6.26 -0.08 19.03
CA ALA A 510 -6.43 -1.12 18.00
C ALA A 510 -7.86 -1.18 17.44
N ASN A 511 -8.81 -0.42 18.03
CA ASN A 511 -10.23 -0.48 17.69
C ASN A 511 -10.58 0.61 16.66
N ALA A 512 -10.95 0.19 15.44
CA ALA A 512 -11.34 1.10 14.36
C ALA A 512 -12.60 1.93 14.69
N ALA A 513 -13.54 1.40 15.47
CA ALA A 513 -14.72 2.15 15.90
C ALA A 513 -14.37 3.21 16.97
N GLU A 514 -13.38 2.94 17.83
CA GLU A 514 -12.85 3.93 18.78
C GLU A 514 -12.05 5.02 18.03
N ARG A 515 -11.25 4.65 17.03
CA ARG A 515 -10.60 5.58 16.08
C ARG A 515 -11.62 6.53 15.44
N ASP A 516 -12.67 5.99 14.83
CA ASP A 516 -13.68 6.80 14.12
C ASP A 516 -14.51 7.65 15.09
N PHE A 517 -14.79 7.14 16.29
CA PHE A 517 -15.41 7.92 17.36
C PHE A 517 -14.54 9.10 17.78
N VAL A 518 -13.22 8.92 17.96
CA VAL A 518 -12.30 9.99 18.36
C VAL A 518 -12.21 11.06 17.26
N ILE A 519 -12.04 10.67 16.00
CA ILE A 519 -11.99 11.59 14.85
C ILE A 519 -13.23 12.49 14.79
N ARG A 520 -14.42 11.92 15.03
CA ARG A 520 -15.69 12.64 14.97
C ARG A 520 -15.97 13.50 16.21
N THR A 521 -15.51 13.09 17.39
CA THR A 521 -15.98 13.63 18.67
C THR A 521 -14.97 14.58 19.33
N TYR A 522 -13.67 14.40 19.10
CA TYR A 522 -12.61 15.17 19.77
C TYR A 522 -11.72 15.88 18.76
N PRO A 523 -12.10 17.07 18.27
CA PRO A 523 -11.36 17.80 17.23
C PRO A 523 -9.93 18.22 17.64
N ASP A 524 -9.63 18.18 18.94
CA ASP A 524 -8.28 18.43 19.46
C ASP A 524 -7.30 17.27 19.22
N PHE A 525 -7.79 16.06 18.94
CA PHE A 525 -6.98 14.89 18.62
C PHE A 525 -6.79 14.75 17.10
N SER A 526 -5.62 15.15 16.60
CA SER A 526 -5.23 14.91 15.21
C SER A 526 -4.84 13.44 15.02
N TYR A 527 -5.52 12.74 14.10
CA TYR A 527 -5.13 11.40 13.65
C TYR A 527 -3.78 11.43 12.91
N GLU A 528 -2.86 10.56 13.31
CA GLU A 528 -1.46 10.51 12.83
C GLU A 528 -1.12 9.24 12.02
N ASN A 529 -2.13 8.49 11.56
CA ASN A 529 -2.05 7.19 10.89
C ASN A 529 -1.90 5.96 11.84
N VAL A 530 -1.81 4.77 11.24
CA VAL A 530 -1.41 3.52 11.89
C VAL A 530 0.05 3.66 12.35
N ALA A 531 0.29 3.68 13.66
CA ALA A 531 1.65 3.81 14.19
C ALA A 531 2.42 2.48 14.16
N PHE A 532 1.72 1.36 14.33
CA PHE A 532 2.27 0.01 14.30
C PHE A 532 1.14 -1.03 14.20
N TYR A 533 1.50 -2.30 14.13
CA TYR A 533 0.61 -3.45 14.14
C TYR A 533 0.90 -4.32 15.36
N ALA A 534 -0.14 -4.92 15.94
CA ALA A 534 -0.07 -5.80 17.11
C ALA A 534 -1.06 -6.96 16.96
N TYR A 535 -1.02 -7.96 17.84
CA TYR A 535 -2.03 -9.03 17.79
C TYR A 535 -3.28 -8.66 18.59
N PRO A 536 -4.49 -8.99 18.11
CA PRO A 536 -5.73 -8.77 18.84
C PRO A 536 -5.94 -9.78 19.98
N ASP A 537 -5.34 -10.97 19.86
CA ASP A 537 -5.53 -12.11 20.78
C ASP A 537 -4.23 -12.58 21.44
N SER A 538 -4.36 -13.11 22.66
CA SER A 538 -3.29 -13.76 23.40
C SER A 538 -2.86 -15.08 22.74
N SER A 539 -1.55 -15.32 22.68
CA SER A 539 -0.98 -16.65 22.45
C SER A 539 0.44 -16.73 23.01
N THR A 540 1.08 -17.89 22.95
CA THR A 540 2.50 -18.06 23.32
C THR A 540 3.38 -16.98 22.68
N GLY A 541 4.13 -16.24 23.50
CA GLY A 541 5.02 -15.16 23.06
C GLY A 541 4.31 -13.85 22.65
N LYS A 542 3.03 -13.68 23.01
CA LYS A 542 2.22 -12.47 22.81
C LYS A 542 1.62 -12.02 24.14
N ASP A 543 2.37 -11.22 24.87
CA ASP A 543 2.04 -10.70 26.19
C ASP A 543 1.09 -9.48 26.10
N PRO A 544 0.19 -9.28 27.08
CA PRO A 544 -0.80 -8.21 27.04
C PRO A 544 -0.20 -6.81 27.24
N VAL A 545 -0.70 -5.84 26.47
CA VAL A 545 -0.45 -4.41 26.71
C VAL A 545 -1.68 -3.77 27.34
N PHE A 546 -1.53 -3.34 28.59
CA PHE A 546 -2.51 -2.71 29.45
C PHE A 546 -2.63 -1.21 29.15
N ARG A 547 -3.86 -0.67 29.14
CA ARG A 547 -4.16 0.76 28.99
C ARG A 547 -4.80 1.33 30.26
N PHE A 548 -4.35 2.52 30.62
CA PHE A 548 -4.82 3.31 31.74
C PHE A 548 -5.18 4.72 31.27
N PHE A 549 -6.23 5.29 31.85
CA PHE A 549 -6.58 6.70 31.68
C PHE A 549 -6.22 7.51 32.93
N ASN A 550 -5.46 8.59 32.77
CA ASN A 550 -5.17 9.53 33.85
C ASN A 550 -6.23 10.63 33.89
N ALA A 551 -7.09 10.60 34.90
CA ALA A 551 -8.20 11.57 35.01
C ALA A 551 -7.74 13.01 35.32
N THR A 552 -6.51 13.21 35.78
CA THR A 552 -5.95 14.53 36.11
C THR A 552 -5.29 15.21 34.90
N SER A 553 -4.55 14.47 34.08
CA SER A 553 -3.88 15.02 32.89
C SER A 553 -4.64 14.80 31.58
N GLY A 554 -5.64 13.92 31.55
CA GLY A 554 -6.35 13.50 30.34
C GLY A 554 -5.50 12.62 29.41
N ALA A 555 -4.30 12.23 29.82
CA ALA A 555 -3.40 11.38 29.04
C ALA A 555 -3.65 9.89 29.30
N HIS A 556 -3.29 9.06 28.32
CA HIS A 556 -3.28 7.61 28.48
C HIS A 556 -1.88 7.10 28.79
N PHE A 557 -1.80 6.02 29.56
CA PHE A 557 -0.58 5.29 29.85
C PHE A 557 -0.73 3.83 29.41
N TYR A 558 0.31 3.29 28.79
CA TYR A 558 0.36 1.94 28.27
C TYR A 558 1.55 1.19 28.88
N SER A 559 1.30 -0.06 29.32
CA SER A 559 2.30 -0.96 29.89
C SER A 559 2.17 -2.37 29.35
N GLY A 560 3.27 -2.99 28.94
CA GLY A 560 3.40 -4.40 28.59
C GLY A 560 3.92 -5.26 29.74
N SER A 561 3.98 -4.72 30.96
CA SER A 561 4.47 -5.40 32.15
C SER A 561 3.34 -5.58 33.16
N THR A 562 3.01 -6.82 33.48
CA THR A 562 2.05 -7.18 34.54
C THR A 562 2.46 -6.58 35.90
N ALA A 563 3.76 -6.55 36.20
CA ALA A 563 4.28 -5.98 37.44
C ALA A 563 4.14 -4.44 37.48
N GLU A 564 4.36 -3.76 36.36
CA GLU A 564 4.17 -2.30 36.27
C GLU A 564 2.68 -1.96 36.32
N ARG A 565 1.80 -2.74 35.68
CA ARG A 565 0.34 -2.61 35.82
C ARG A 565 -0.09 -2.66 37.29
N ASP A 566 0.35 -3.69 38.01
CA ASP A 566 -0.04 -3.89 39.42
C ASP A 566 0.55 -2.80 40.32
N PHE A 567 1.77 -2.34 40.04
CA PHE A 567 2.38 -1.20 40.71
C PHE A 567 1.60 0.10 40.47
N VAL A 568 1.15 0.38 39.24
CA VAL A 568 0.35 1.57 38.91
C VAL A 568 -1.00 1.53 39.63
N ILE A 569 -1.71 0.39 39.59
CA ILE A 569 -3.00 0.21 40.29
C ILE A 569 -2.85 0.45 41.80
N ALA A 570 -1.78 -0.05 42.43
CA ALA A 570 -1.58 0.03 43.86
C ALA A 570 -1.13 1.43 44.35
N ASN A 571 -0.38 2.18 43.54
CA ASN A 571 0.34 3.39 44.01
C ASN A 571 -0.13 4.71 43.38
N PHE A 572 -0.88 4.69 42.26
CA PHE A 572 -1.24 5.91 41.54
C PHE A 572 -2.75 5.99 41.25
N PRO A 573 -3.58 6.37 42.26
CA PRO A 573 -5.05 6.35 42.15
C PRO A 573 -5.65 7.24 41.06
N GLN A 574 -4.88 8.19 40.50
CA GLN A 574 -5.27 9.00 39.35
C GLN A 574 -5.28 8.24 38.01
N PHE A 575 -4.59 7.09 37.91
CA PHE A 575 -4.59 6.22 36.74
C PHE A 575 -5.64 5.12 36.89
N LYS A 576 -6.76 5.27 36.18
CA LYS A 576 -7.80 4.24 36.09
C LYS A 576 -7.37 3.19 35.07
N TYR A 577 -7.22 1.94 35.49
CA TYR A 577 -7.09 0.81 34.57
C TYR A 577 -8.36 0.66 33.72
N GLU A 578 -8.20 0.51 32.41
CA GLU A 578 -9.31 0.36 31.47
C GLU A 578 -9.41 -1.06 30.92
N THR A 579 -8.37 -1.52 30.20
CA THR A 579 -8.42 -2.78 29.43
C THR A 579 -7.02 -3.24 29.00
N ILE A 580 -6.92 -4.50 28.56
CA ILE A 580 -5.88 -4.91 27.60
C ILE A 580 -6.26 -4.31 26.24
N SER A 581 -5.31 -3.67 25.55
CA SER A 581 -5.56 -3.01 24.25
C SER A 581 -5.09 -3.82 23.05
N TRP A 582 -4.02 -4.60 23.21
CA TRP A 582 -3.47 -5.52 22.21
C TRP A 582 -2.44 -6.45 22.87
N TYR A 583 -1.87 -7.37 22.10
CA TYR A 583 -0.81 -8.28 22.53
C TYR A 583 0.47 -8.08 21.69
N ALA A 584 1.62 -8.05 22.35
CA ALA A 584 2.93 -7.71 21.80
C ALA A 584 4.01 -8.69 22.34
N GLN A 585 5.24 -8.66 21.83
CA GLN A 585 6.30 -9.51 22.39
C GLN A 585 7.07 -8.79 23.51
N SER A 586 7.47 -9.51 24.55
CA SER A 586 8.39 -9.02 25.59
C SER A 586 9.86 -8.95 25.14
N ALA A 587 10.21 -9.57 24.01
CA ALA A 587 11.58 -9.57 23.45
C ALA A 587 11.57 -9.47 21.91
N ALA A 588 12.71 -9.11 21.33
CA ALA A 588 12.91 -9.05 19.89
C ALA A 588 12.83 -10.45 19.24
N GLY A 589 12.28 -10.52 18.04
CA GLY A 589 12.15 -11.76 17.24
C GLY A 589 11.09 -11.60 16.16
N ASN A 590 10.96 -12.55 15.23
CA ASN A 590 9.82 -12.66 14.30
C ASN A 590 9.44 -11.36 13.55
N GLY A 591 10.42 -10.51 13.22
CA GLY A 591 10.22 -9.21 12.58
C GLY A 591 9.62 -8.11 13.47
N ALA A 592 9.57 -8.31 14.79
CA ALA A 592 9.13 -7.31 15.75
C ALA A 592 10.22 -6.27 16.03
N SER A 593 9.82 -5.00 16.08
CA SER A 593 10.64 -3.82 16.38
C SER A 593 10.29 -3.28 17.78
N PRO A 594 11.26 -2.72 18.51
CA PRO A 594 11.04 -2.16 19.85
C PRO A 594 10.08 -0.98 19.84
N MET A 595 9.19 -0.92 20.83
CA MET A 595 8.39 0.26 21.17
C MET A 595 9.13 1.09 22.22
N PHE A 596 9.64 2.24 21.80
CA PHE A 596 10.34 3.21 22.63
C PHE A 596 9.35 4.01 23.48
N ARG A 597 9.55 4.05 24.80
CA ARG A 597 8.74 4.84 25.74
C ARG A 597 9.49 6.07 26.23
N PHE A 598 8.75 7.16 26.41
CA PHE A 598 9.24 8.39 27.02
C PHE A 598 8.24 8.93 28.05
N TYR A 599 8.76 9.48 29.14
CA TYR A 599 7.99 10.22 30.14
C TYR A 599 8.21 11.73 29.98
N ASN A 600 7.14 12.52 29.81
CA ASN A 600 7.20 13.97 29.79
C ASN A 600 7.05 14.53 31.22
N ALA A 601 8.15 15.04 31.78
CA ALA A 601 8.20 15.52 33.16
C ALA A 601 7.36 16.79 33.41
N LYS A 602 6.93 17.50 32.36
CA LYS A 602 6.16 18.74 32.43
C LYS A 602 4.65 18.52 32.35
N SER A 603 4.19 17.55 31.54
CA SER A 603 2.76 17.22 31.41
C SER A 603 2.33 15.97 32.19
N GLY A 604 3.28 15.15 32.64
CA GLY A 604 3.02 13.83 33.24
C GLY A 604 2.49 12.79 32.24
N ALA A 605 2.48 13.11 30.94
CA ALA A 605 2.06 12.21 29.87
C ALA A 605 3.23 11.32 29.41
N HIS A 606 2.89 10.19 28.79
CA HIS A 606 3.87 9.32 28.14
C HIS A 606 3.72 9.37 26.61
N PHE A 607 4.83 9.19 25.91
CA PHE A 607 4.89 9.10 24.45
C PHE A 607 5.51 7.76 24.03
N TYR A 608 5.01 7.20 22.94
CA TYR A 608 5.38 5.87 22.45
C TYR A 608 5.65 5.91 20.93
N THR A 609 6.79 5.39 20.50
CA THR A 609 7.08 5.22 19.06
C THR A 609 7.84 3.94 18.75
N ILE A 610 7.49 3.35 17.60
CA ILE A 610 8.24 2.23 17.00
C ILE A 610 9.38 2.72 16.09
N ASN A 611 9.32 3.98 15.64
CA ASN A 611 10.22 4.55 14.65
C ASN A 611 11.50 5.07 15.32
N ALA A 612 12.65 4.57 14.88
CA ALA A 612 13.93 4.93 15.49
C ALA A 612 14.33 6.39 15.26
N ALA A 613 13.96 6.99 14.12
CA ALA A 613 14.26 8.39 13.83
C ALA A 613 13.38 9.35 14.66
N GLU A 614 12.11 9.02 14.90
CA GLU A 614 11.24 9.79 15.80
C GLU A 614 11.74 9.72 17.26
N ARG A 615 12.21 8.53 17.72
CA ARG A 615 12.90 8.38 19.01
C ARG A 615 14.12 9.31 19.10
N ASP A 616 15.01 9.27 18.12
CA ASP A 616 16.26 10.05 18.15
C ASP A 616 15.98 11.56 18.08
N PHE A 617 14.98 11.97 17.27
CA PHE A 617 14.47 13.33 17.23
C PHE A 617 14.00 13.80 18.62
N VAL A 618 13.22 12.99 19.33
CA VAL A 618 12.69 13.34 20.67
C VAL A 618 13.83 13.49 21.68
N ILE A 619 14.78 12.55 21.73
CA ILE A 619 15.97 12.61 22.61
C ILE A 619 16.79 13.88 22.35
N GLN A 620 17.03 14.20 21.07
CA GLN A 620 17.82 15.36 20.69
C GLN A 620 17.12 16.68 21.00
N THR A 621 15.80 16.76 20.75
CA THR A 621 15.05 18.01 20.70
C THR A 621 14.36 18.37 22.03
N TYR A 622 13.64 17.44 22.64
CA TYR A 622 12.72 17.76 23.75
C TYR A 622 13.30 17.39 25.11
N LYS A 623 13.88 18.38 25.82
CA LYS A 623 14.52 18.16 27.13
C LYS A 623 13.54 17.81 28.26
N ASP A 624 12.25 18.09 28.08
CA ASP A 624 11.19 17.69 29.02
C ASP A 624 10.86 16.18 28.94
N PHE A 625 11.30 15.47 27.88
CA PHE A 625 11.07 14.04 27.71
C PHE A 625 12.26 13.21 28.18
N GLN A 626 12.02 12.34 29.15
CA GLN A 626 12.98 11.34 29.63
C GLN A 626 12.77 10.03 28.85
N TYR A 627 13.83 9.49 28.26
CA TYR A 627 13.78 8.22 27.53
C TYR A 627 13.84 7.05 28.53
N GLU A 628 12.86 6.15 28.47
CA GLU A 628 12.71 5.04 29.41
C GLU A 628 13.11 3.68 28.82
N GLY A 629 13.50 3.64 27.54
CA GLY A 629 13.91 2.43 26.84
C GLY A 629 12.83 1.79 25.96
N ALA A 630 13.07 0.55 25.56
CA ALA A 630 12.10 -0.27 24.83
C ALA A 630 11.24 -1.06 25.83
N MET A 631 9.91 -0.96 25.70
CA MET A 631 8.97 -1.45 26.70
C MET A 631 8.24 -2.75 26.29
N TYR A 632 7.94 -2.89 24.99
CA TYR A 632 7.55 -4.14 24.34
C TYR A 632 8.02 -4.11 22.88
N TYR A 633 7.78 -5.17 22.10
CA TYR A 633 8.11 -5.27 20.68
C TYR A 633 6.84 -5.54 19.86
N ALA A 634 6.62 -4.73 18.82
CA ALA A 634 5.45 -4.77 17.93
C ALA A 634 5.91 -4.71 16.46
N TRP A 635 5.00 -4.66 15.48
CA TRP A 635 5.38 -4.80 14.07
C TRP A 635 5.11 -3.56 13.24
N THR A 636 5.96 -3.29 12.25
CA THR A 636 5.82 -2.16 11.31
C THR A 636 4.97 -2.50 10.07
N ALA A 637 4.53 -3.76 9.95
CA ALA A 637 3.66 -4.26 8.88
C ALA A 637 2.62 -5.25 9.40
N ALA A 638 1.47 -5.31 8.72
CA ALA A 638 0.49 -6.37 8.88
C ALA A 638 1.12 -7.75 8.64
N GLN A 639 0.55 -8.81 9.22
CA GLN A 639 0.97 -10.20 8.97
C GLN A 639 0.06 -10.88 7.97
#